data_AF-D7FKG0-F1
#
_entry.id   AF-D7FKG0-F1
#
_cell.length_a   1.000
_cell.length_b   1.000
_cell.length_c   1.000
_cell.angle_alpha   90.00
_cell.angle_beta   90.00
_cell.angle_gamma   90.00
#
_symmetry.space_group_name_H-M   'P 1'
#
loop_
_entity.id
_entity.type
_entity.pdbx_description
1 polymer ?
#
loop_
_entity_poly.entity_id
_entity_poly.type
_entity_poly.pdbx_seq_one_letter_code
_entity_poly.pdbx_strand_id
1 'polypeptide(L)'
;MNQVIAPATATTYEISPGDDYEETCLKMVQPGDTCYFLSGDHKFDGMTQVHGTEKNRITLTGDSDACLKGSNTQDRLFQIAHDYYTVKDICFDGYHEDDDEYVSSAIYILGADKARKKDSNGEKASVTGTQLFDLEIKNFDEECIHFRYFVTQTEVSGCTVQHCGKHSFEEGGGGKVGEGIYIGTALDQVDDNKTPEPKLRTVSADNIDADVTKHNWIHHNTFRTYGNECVDIKEGSRENLVEYNICEQQHDANSGCFGSRGSANTFRWNKISHCVGAGFRFGGDADYGVDNNAYGNEINDAAYGAYNVMAYPQGQICKNKHSDIDYAFVGDYKKNFDSEAAIADCPDGSTPGDIENFSSSELPDDWDDQVVGATTTSSSSGAGDDGGDDGDDGDDDDDDEADDDDDDAKTVRGFADDTEVGILCAGVNCLPGVRAATAEEEKIFEIGTNSMAGTSGEGECGVVASIGKVKVEHVDNIDPSTSPSNLFDGDIDTYFSINRESTSMIMELEVEQEVDGISISFFMKDPSEDRVQTFSVSVRAADDTEYTTVISDRTSSGEKDVHQHFTFTGTTTKYIKLTTNGNTFNNWSAFNEFEVCGEEVESNALFSGIRAAKKKLAQLEGDSVCVEPVKLAVQNAHVTDSSDSNNVRSIFDLNFHTWWASANTQNENPMENAKIRLHFQGDQNVSYVKIAFFDGHLASYHMDLYKRAAANKEWTSVLTGQVVEAVSTFQTFTIEETGVNVLYIVGLGNDVGNKFKVSEVEVYGC
;
A
#
# COMPACT_ATOMS: atom_id res chain seq x y z
N MET A 1 40.84 9.23 6.30
CA MET A 1 40.07 9.53 5.07
C MET A 1 39.05 8.43 4.94
N ASN A 2 37.85 8.66 5.45
CA ASN A 2 36.69 7.88 5.05
C ASN A 2 35.97 8.78 4.05
N GLN A 3 35.68 8.28 2.85
CA GLN A 3 34.67 8.94 2.02
C GLN A 3 33.33 8.69 2.69
N VAL A 4 32.61 9.76 3.00
CA VAL A 4 31.16 9.65 3.16
C VAL A 4 30.64 9.36 1.76
N ILE A 5 30.13 8.15 1.56
CA ILE A 5 29.40 7.81 0.33
C ILE A 5 28.05 8.51 0.49
N ALA A 6 27.72 9.41 -0.45
CA ALA A 6 26.40 10.02 -0.51
C ALA A 6 25.33 8.93 -0.74
N PRO A 7 24.04 9.17 -0.45
CA PRO A 7 22.99 8.35 -1.03
C PRO A 7 23.21 8.19 -2.53
N ALA A 8 22.96 6.99 -3.05
CA ALA A 8 22.66 6.86 -4.46
C ALA A 8 21.30 7.53 -4.67
N THR A 9 21.25 8.60 -5.47
CA THR A 9 20.00 9.08 -6.04
C THR A 9 19.50 8.01 -7.01
N ALA A 10 18.21 7.64 -6.91
CA ALA A 10 17.56 6.77 -7.87
C ALA A 10 17.87 7.23 -9.30
N THR A 11 18.51 6.36 -10.08
CA THR A 11 19.02 6.66 -11.42
C THR A 11 18.05 6.12 -12.46
N THR A 12 17.67 6.96 -13.41
CA THR A 12 16.92 6.53 -14.59
C THR A 12 17.91 6.25 -15.72
N TYR A 13 17.83 5.05 -16.28
CA TYR A 13 18.58 4.60 -17.45
C TYR A 13 17.64 4.62 -18.64
N GLU A 14 17.73 5.67 -19.46
CA GLU A 14 17.00 5.76 -20.74
C GLU A 14 17.57 4.74 -21.73
N ILE A 15 16.70 4.01 -22.42
CA ILE A 15 17.02 2.95 -23.38
C ILE A 15 16.34 3.27 -24.70
N SER A 16 17.11 3.36 -25.78
CA SER A 16 16.63 3.62 -27.13
C SER A 16 16.45 2.33 -27.93
N PRO A 17 15.52 2.29 -28.90
CA PRO A 17 15.39 1.15 -29.82
C PRO A 17 16.72 0.77 -30.48
N GLY A 18 17.24 -0.41 -30.12
CA GLY A 18 18.52 -0.95 -30.60
C GLY A 18 19.71 -0.84 -29.65
N ASP A 19 19.54 -0.27 -28.46
CA ASP A 19 20.55 -0.32 -27.38
C ASP A 19 20.68 -1.73 -26.78
N ASP A 20 21.89 -2.08 -26.31
CA ASP A 20 22.11 -3.30 -25.49
C ASP A 20 21.56 -3.06 -24.08
N TYR A 21 20.30 -3.43 -23.86
CA TYR A 21 19.62 -3.25 -22.58
C TYR A 21 20.29 -3.96 -21.40
N GLU A 22 21.02 -5.06 -21.63
CA GLU A 22 21.70 -5.78 -20.54
C GLU A 22 22.91 -4.97 -20.02
N GLU A 23 23.70 -4.38 -20.92
CA GLU A 23 24.80 -3.46 -20.58
C GLU A 23 24.32 -2.06 -20.17
N THR A 24 23.27 -1.52 -20.80
CA THR A 24 22.74 -0.17 -20.53
C THR A 24 22.02 -0.09 -19.17
N CYS A 25 21.20 -1.10 -18.82
CA CYS A 25 20.42 -1.08 -17.58
C CYS A 25 20.70 -2.26 -16.63
N LEU A 26 20.50 -3.52 -17.06
CA LEU A 26 20.44 -4.66 -16.13
C LEU A 26 21.71 -4.88 -15.30
N LYS A 27 22.89 -4.63 -15.87
CA LYS A 27 24.19 -4.74 -15.18
C LYS A 27 24.52 -3.52 -14.30
N MET A 28 23.76 -2.44 -14.40
CA MET A 28 24.05 -1.14 -13.80
C MET A 28 23.15 -0.81 -12.61
N VAL A 29 21.85 -1.10 -12.72
CA VAL A 29 20.83 -0.75 -11.72
C VAL A 29 21.15 -1.19 -10.30
N GLN A 30 20.74 -0.36 -9.35
CA GLN A 30 20.75 -0.57 -7.90
C GLN A 30 19.31 -0.46 -7.36
N PRO A 31 19.02 -0.87 -6.11
CA PRO A 31 17.69 -0.73 -5.51
C PRO A 31 17.18 0.72 -5.54
N GLY A 32 16.05 0.95 -6.22
CA GLY A 32 15.43 2.27 -6.43
C GLY A 32 15.62 2.82 -7.85
N ASP A 33 16.50 2.24 -8.67
CA ASP A 33 16.75 2.70 -10.03
C ASP A 33 15.63 2.28 -11.01
N THR A 34 15.56 2.97 -12.14
CA THR A 34 14.55 2.76 -13.19
C THR A 34 15.20 2.53 -14.54
N CYS A 35 14.83 1.44 -15.22
CA CYS A 35 15.00 1.29 -16.66
C CYS A 35 13.82 1.98 -17.37
N TYR A 36 14.10 2.93 -18.25
CA TYR A 36 13.08 3.67 -19.01
C TYR A 36 13.22 3.44 -20.51
N PHE A 37 12.32 2.67 -21.09
CA PHE A 37 12.28 2.39 -22.52
C PHE A 37 11.61 3.54 -23.29
N LEU A 38 12.34 4.17 -24.20
CA LEU A 38 11.80 5.21 -25.08
C LEU A 38 10.89 4.60 -26.16
N SER A 39 10.00 5.41 -26.74
CA SER A 39 9.06 5.05 -27.82
C SER A 39 9.66 4.13 -28.90
N GLY A 40 8.96 3.04 -29.21
CA GLY A 40 9.31 2.10 -30.29
C GLY A 40 9.62 0.65 -29.85
N ASP A 41 10.03 -0.16 -30.81
CA ASP A 41 10.30 -1.59 -30.63
C ASP A 41 11.74 -1.87 -30.18
N HIS A 42 11.89 -2.54 -29.03
CA HIS A 42 13.18 -2.91 -28.43
C HIS A 42 13.39 -4.43 -28.55
N LYS A 43 14.38 -4.85 -29.34
CA LYS A 43 14.78 -6.27 -29.37
C LYS A 43 15.49 -6.64 -28.07
N PHE A 44 14.87 -7.48 -27.25
CA PHE A 44 15.28 -7.81 -25.90
C PHE A 44 15.03 -9.29 -25.57
N ASP A 45 16.10 -9.97 -25.13
CA ASP A 45 16.00 -11.14 -24.25
C ASP A 45 16.91 -10.89 -23.02
N GLY A 46 16.47 -11.14 -21.79
CA GLY A 46 17.37 -11.00 -20.64
C GLY A 46 16.84 -11.30 -19.25
N MET A 47 17.70 -11.12 -18.24
CA MET A 47 17.51 -11.59 -16.88
C MET A 47 17.95 -10.54 -15.84
N THR A 48 17.17 -10.34 -14.78
CA THR A 48 17.57 -9.43 -13.68
C THR A 48 18.86 -9.89 -12.99
N GLN A 49 19.69 -8.95 -12.51
CA GLN A 49 21.05 -9.23 -11.99
C GLN A 49 21.26 -8.88 -10.51
N VAL A 50 20.29 -8.24 -9.86
CA VAL A 50 20.40 -7.70 -8.50
C VAL A 50 19.02 -7.70 -7.83
N HIS A 51 18.94 -7.79 -6.51
CA HIS A 51 17.69 -7.64 -5.77
C HIS A 51 17.38 -6.15 -5.55
N GLY A 52 16.14 -5.72 -5.80
CA GLY A 52 15.60 -4.50 -5.20
C GLY A 52 15.31 -4.68 -3.71
N THR A 53 14.67 -3.69 -3.09
CA THR A 53 14.06 -3.84 -1.76
C THR A 53 12.62 -3.35 -1.76
N GLU A 54 11.85 -3.74 -0.74
CA GLU A 54 10.44 -3.34 -0.56
C GLU A 54 10.23 -1.82 -0.65
N LYS A 55 11.14 -1.04 -0.05
CA LYS A 55 11.13 0.44 -0.12
C LYS A 55 11.81 0.99 -1.38
N ASN A 56 12.82 0.30 -1.91
CA ASN A 56 13.60 0.73 -3.07
C ASN A 56 13.49 -0.33 -4.19
N ARG A 57 12.30 -0.41 -4.78
CA ARG A 57 11.99 -1.30 -5.91
C ARG A 57 12.81 -0.92 -7.14
N ILE A 58 13.13 -1.89 -7.99
CA ILE A 58 13.76 -1.61 -9.29
C ILE A 58 12.67 -1.61 -10.36
N THR A 59 12.55 -0.49 -11.08
CA THR A 59 11.42 -0.27 -12.00
C THR A 59 11.84 -0.51 -13.45
N LEU A 60 11.00 -1.19 -14.23
CA LEU A 60 11.03 -1.22 -15.69
C LEU A 60 9.75 -0.55 -16.19
N THR A 61 9.87 0.52 -16.98
CA THR A 61 8.74 1.26 -17.55
C THR A 61 9.19 2.03 -18.80
N GLY A 62 8.34 2.84 -19.42
CA GLY A 62 8.68 3.52 -20.67
C GLY A 62 7.65 4.52 -21.18
N ASP A 63 7.80 4.91 -22.44
CA ASP A 63 6.75 5.56 -23.22
C ASP A 63 5.62 4.56 -23.53
N SER A 64 4.39 5.06 -23.72
CA SER A 64 3.19 4.22 -23.90
C SER A 64 3.12 3.41 -25.21
N ASP A 65 4.07 3.61 -26.11
CA ASP A 65 4.29 2.84 -27.34
C ASP A 65 5.65 2.13 -27.38
N ALA A 66 6.36 2.05 -26.24
CA ALA A 66 7.52 1.19 -26.08
C ALA A 66 7.10 -0.28 -25.96
N CYS A 67 7.55 -1.12 -26.89
CA CYS A 67 7.30 -2.57 -26.84
C CYS A 67 8.59 -3.37 -26.84
N LEU A 68 8.67 -4.36 -25.96
CA LEU A 68 9.76 -5.31 -25.87
C LEU A 68 9.45 -6.49 -26.79
N LYS A 69 10.30 -6.67 -27.81
CA LYS A 69 10.22 -7.70 -28.85
C LYS A 69 11.29 -8.75 -28.61
N GLY A 70 10.98 -10.03 -28.82
CA GLY A 70 11.97 -11.09 -28.67
C GLY A 70 13.18 -10.94 -29.61
N SER A 71 14.38 -11.25 -29.13
CA SER A 71 15.64 -11.07 -29.88
C SER A 71 16.20 -12.33 -30.56
N ASN A 72 15.49 -13.46 -30.46
CA ASN A 72 15.88 -14.77 -31.02
C ASN A 72 17.17 -15.36 -30.42
N THR A 73 17.52 -15.01 -29.18
CA THR A 73 18.69 -15.56 -28.47
C THR A 73 18.35 -16.44 -27.26
N GLN A 74 17.13 -16.33 -26.71
CA GLN A 74 16.67 -17.11 -25.55
C GLN A 74 15.19 -17.49 -25.66
N ASP A 75 14.79 -18.60 -25.05
CA ASP A 75 13.40 -19.09 -24.95
C ASP A 75 12.43 -18.10 -24.22
N ARG A 76 12.95 -17.00 -23.66
CA ARG A 76 12.24 -16.10 -22.72
C ARG A 76 12.65 -14.66 -22.97
N LEU A 77 11.65 -13.78 -23.08
CA LEU A 77 11.86 -12.35 -23.32
C LEU A 77 12.42 -11.68 -22.05
N PHE A 78 11.78 -11.88 -20.89
CA PHE A 78 12.28 -11.40 -19.60
C PHE A 78 12.24 -12.45 -18.49
N GLN A 79 13.36 -12.64 -17.78
CA GLN A 79 13.45 -13.50 -16.61
C GLN A 79 13.70 -12.70 -15.32
N ILE A 80 12.72 -12.67 -14.42
CA ILE A 80 12.83 -12.05 -13.10
C ILE A 80 13.35 -13.10 -12.12
N ALA A 81 14.62 -12.96 -11.73
CA ALA A 81 15.32 -13.91 -10.86
C ALA A 81 15.65 -13.35 -9.46
N HIS A 82 15.18 -12.14 -9.18
CA HIS A 82 15.55 -11.33 -8.02
C HIS A 82 14.33 -10.54 -7.50
N ASP A 83 14.41 -10.07 -6.26
CA ASP A 83 13.25 -9.52 -5.52
C ASP A 83 12.91 -8.07 -5.87
N TYR A 84 11.66 -7.69 -5.57
CA TYR A 84 11.19 -6.30 -5.56
C TYR A 84 11.43 -5.53 -6.87
N TYR A 85 11.11 -6.20 -7.98
CA TYR A 85 10.95 -5.54 -9.29
C TYR A 85 9.52 -5.06 -9.48
N THR A 86 9.35 -3.94 -10.17
CA THR A 86 8.07 -3.45 -10.68
C THR A 86 8.21 -3.22 -12.19
N VAL A 87 7.35 -3.85 -12.99
CA VAL A 87 7.32 -3.73 -14.46
C VAL A 87 5.99 -3.11 -14.84
N LYS A 88 5.97 -1.95 -15.50
CA LYS A 88 4.72 -1.22 -15.75
C LYS A 88 4.69 -0.34 -17.01
N ASP A 89 3.49 -0.11 -17.53
CA ASP A 89 3.18 0.79 -18.67
C ASP A 89 3.87 0.45 -20.01
N ILE A 90 4.26 -0.82 -20.23
CA ILE A 90 5.02 -1.25 -21.43
C ILE A 90 4.44 -2.50 -22.07
N CYS A 91 4.70 -2.65 -23.37
CA CYS A 91 4.27 -3.78 -24.20
C CYS A 91 5.32 -4.91 -24.21
N PHE A 92 4.86 -6.16 -24.29
CA PHE A 92 5.64 -7.37 -24.53
C PHE A 92 5.01 -8.12 -25.72
N ASP A 93 5.76 -8.31 -26.80
CA ASP A 93 5.28 -8.97 -28.01
C ASP A 93 6.30 -10.02 -28.47
N GLY A 94 5.91 -11.29 -28.38
CA GLY A 94 6.80 -12.42 -28.65
C GLY A 94 7.05 -12.70 -30.12
N TYR A 95 6.39 -11.99 -31.05
CA TYR A 95 6.53 -12.21 -32.48
C TYR A 95 7.86 -11.71 -33.07
N HIS A 96 8.51 -12.55 -33.89
CA HIS A 96 9.76 -12.24 -34.58
C HIS A 96 9.55 -11.99 -36.08
N GLU A 97 9.66 -10.74 -36.52
CA GLU A 97 9.42 -10.35 -37.93
C GLU A 97 10.44 -10.90 -38.95
N ASP A 98 11.64 -11.31 -38.50
CA ASP A 98 12.74 -11.75 -39.37
C ASP A 98 12.57 -13.21 -39.87
N ASP A 99 11.88 -14.05 -39.10
CA ASP A 99 11.71 -15.50 -39.36
C ASP A 99 10.27 -16.03 -39.21
N ASP A 100 9.30 -15.22 -38.79
CA ASP A 100 7.87 -15.59 -38.63
C ASP A 100 7.65 -16.61 -37.48
N GLU A 101 8.52 -16.57 -36.45
CA GLU A 101 8.46 -17.41 -35.24
C GLU A 101 8.03 -16.61 -33.98
N TYR A 102 7.92 -17.26 -32.81
CA TYR A 102 7.52 -16.64 -31.54
C TYR A 102 8.38 -17.08 -30.34
N VAL A 103 8.67 -16.15 -29.41
CA VAL A 103 9.28 -16.47 -28.09
C VAL A 103 8.35 -17.40 -27.29
N SER A 104 8.89 -18.34 -26.52
CA SER A 104 8.07 -19.23 -25.68
C SER A 104 7.33 -18.51 -24.56
N SER A 105 7.96 -17.57 -23.84
CA SER A 105 7.32 -16.81 -22.75
C SER A 105 7.75 -15.35 -22.64
N ALA A 106 6.83 -14.49 -22.19
CA ALA A 106 7.07 -13.06 -21.99
C ALA A 106 7.84 -12.80 -20.69
N ILE A 107 7.26 -13.20 -19.55
CA ILE A 107 7.78 -12.88 -18.22
C ILE A 107 7.88 -14.16 -17.39
N TYR A 108 9.11 -14.57 -17.09
CA TYR A 108 9.40 -15.78 -16.37
C TYR A 108 10.02 -15.47 -15.00
N ILE A 109 9.21 -15.48 -13.95
CA ILE A 109 9.67 -15.27 -12.58
C ILE A 109 10.21 -16.60 -12.04
N LEU A 110 11.53 -16.72 -11.87
CA LEU A 110 12.19 -17.97 -11.49
C LEU A 110 13.10 -17.79 -10.29
N GLY A 111 12.83 -18.56 -9.23
CA GLY A 111 13.73 -18.72 -8.11
C GLY A 111 15.11 -19.29 -8.51
N ALA A 112 16.09 -18.41 -8.72
CA ALA A 112 17.44 -18.79 -9.16
C ALA A 112 18.38 -19.20 -8.00
N ASP A 113 18.12 -18.74 -6.77
CA ASP A 113 18.99 -19.02 -5.63
C ASP A 113 18.75 -20.42 -5.03
N LYS A 114 19.85 -21.10 -4.70
CA LYS A 114 19.90 -22.37 -3.98
C LYS A 114 19.64 -22.19 -2.48
N ALA A 115 19.92 -21.01 -1.94
CA ALA A 115 19.57 -20.65 -0.57
C ALA A 115 18.10 -20.20 -0.51
N ARG A 116 17.17 -21.15 -0.32
CA ARG A 116 15.76 -20.82 -0.02
C ARG A 116 15.70 -19.92 1.22
N LYS A 117 15.32 -18.65 1.00
CA LYS A 117 15.23 -17.61 2.04
C LYS A 117 13.90 -17.70 2.78
N LYS A 118 13.73 -16.79 3.74
CA LYS A 118 12.42 -16.49 4.34
C LYS A 118 11.89 -15.18 3.73
N ASP A 119 10.60 -15.11 3.45
CA ASP A 119 9.89 -13.85 3.19
C ASP A 119 9.60 -13.09 4.50
N SER A 120 8.91 -11.95 4.40
CA SER A 120 8.46 -11.12 5.53
C SER A 120 7.62 -11.90 6.55
N ASN A 121 6.80 -12.85 6.09
CA ASN A 121 5.98 -13.72 6.92
C ASN A 121 6.77 -14.90 7.52
N GLY A 122 8.04 -15.02 7.19
CA GLY A 122 8.94 -16.06 7.70
C GLY A 122 8.83 -17.39 6.96
N GLU A 123 8.34 -17.42 5.73
CA GLU A 123 8.04 -18.63 4.97
C GLU A 123 9.01 -18.86 3.79
N LYS A 124 9.08 -20.09 3.25
CA LYS A 124 10.05 -20.43 2.20
C LYS A 124 9.80 -19.60 0.94
N ALA A 125 10.79 -18.82 0.52
CA ALA A 125 10.74 -18.03 -0.72
C ALA A 125 12.05 -18.14 -1.52
N SER A 126 11.99 -17.85 -2.81
CA SER A 126 13.17 -17.67 -3.69
C SER A 126 13.14 -16.32 -4.40
N VAL A 127 12.00 -15.91 -4.97
CA VAL A 127 11.71 -14.53 -5.41
C VAL A 127 10.47 -14.02 -4.64
N THR A 128 10.51 -12.77 -4.18
CA THR A 128 9.41 -12.11 -3.46
C THR A 128 9.13 -10.71 -4.00
N GLY A 129 7.87 -10.26 -3.94
CA GLY A 129 7.52 -8.86 -4.13
C GLY A 129 7.57 -8.35 -5.58
N THR A 130 7.43 -9.21 -6.60
CA THR A 130 7.37 -8.71 -7.99
C THR A 130 6.02 -8.04 -8.26
N GLN A 131 6.00 -6.95 -9.02
CA GLN A 131 4.79 -6.26 -9.46
C GLN A 131 4.78 -6.13 -10.97
N LEU A 132 3.67 -6.52 -11.61
CA LEU A 132 3.44 -6.39 -13.05
C LEU A 132 2.14 -5.58 -13.26
N PHE A 133 2.23 -4.37 -13.80
CA PHE A 133 1.10 -3.43 -13.88
C PHE A 133 0.87 -2.90 -15.29
N ASP A 134 -0.40 -2.85 -15.73
CA ASP A 134 -0.83 -2.14 -16.95
C ASP A 134 -0.05 -2.54 -18.22
N LEU A 135 0.36 -3.82 -18.31
CA LEU A 135 1.14 -4.37 -19.42
C LEU A 135 0.22 -4.88 -20.55
N GLU A 136 0.63 -4.66 -21.80
CA GLU A 136 0.11 -5.42 -22.94
C GLU A 136 1.04 -6.59 -23.21
N ILE A 137 0.55 -7.84 -23.17
CA ILE A 137 1.35 -9.05 -23.40
C ILE A 137 0.68 -9.89 -24.49
N LYS A 138 1.40 -10.14 -25.60
CA LYS A 138 0.85 -10.78 -26.81
C LYS A 138 1.84 -11.70 -27.53
N ASN A 139 1.30 -12.73 -28.19
CA ASN A 139 2.00 -13.56 -29.18
C ASN A 139 3.17 -14.41 -28.63
N PHE A 140 2.89 -15.32 -27.69
CA PHE A 140 3.91 -16.22 -27.09
C PHE A 140 3.59 -17.71 -27.33
N ASP A 141 4.61 -18.54 -27.52
CA ASP A 141 4.44 -19.92 -28.00
C ASP A 141 4.07 -20.95 -26.90
N GLU A 142 4.48 -20.71 -25.67
CA GLU A 142 4.09 -21.45 -24.47
C GLU A 142 3.21 -20.54 -23.57
N GLU A 143 3.38 -20.57 -22.24
CA GLU A 143 2.72 -19.62 -21.35
C GLU A 143 3.24 -18.18 -21.48
N CYS A 144 2.35 -17.19 -21.37
CA CYS A 144 2.73 -15.77 -21.42
C CYS A 144 3.51 -15.33 -20.15
N ILE A 145 3.01 -15.68 -18.95
CA ILE A 145 3.68 -15.42 -17.66
C ILE A 145 3.85 -16.72 -16.89
N HIS A 146 5.00 -16.92 -16.24
CA HIS A 146 5.27 -18.10 -15.39
C HIS A 146 5.86 -17.70 -14.03
N PHE A 147 5.30 -18.17 -12.92
CA PHE A 147 5.85 -18.05 -11.57
C PHE A 147 6.39 -19.41 -11.09
N ARG A 148 7.70 -19.56 -10.92
CA ARG A 148 8.33 -20.86 -10.63
C ARG A 148 9.32 -20.85 -9.49
N TYR A 149 9.27 -21.91 -8.68
CA TYR A 149 10.20 -22.24 -7.60
C TYR A 149 10.15 -21.28 -6.40
N PHE A 150 9.10 -21.43 -5.59
CA PHE A 150 8.84 -20.65 -4.37
C PHE A 150 8.77 -19.12 -4.64
N VAL A 151 7.98 -18.73 -5.63
CA VAL A 151 7.62 -17.32 -5.86
C VAL A 151 6.51 -16.93 -4.87
N THR A 152 6.65 -15.77 -4.24
CA THR A 152 5.68 -15.27 -3.25
C THR A 152 5.45 -13.77 -3.37
N GLN A 153 4.32 -13.29 -2.84
CA GLN A 153 4.00 -11.85 -2.76
C GLN A 153 4.12 -11.13 -4.12
N THR A 154 3.83 -11.83 -5.22
CA THR A 154 3.81 -11.25 -6.58
C THR A 154 2.42 -10.77 -6.92
N GLU A 155 2.33 -9.58 -7.49
CA GLU A 155 1.10 -8.88 -7.83
C GLU A 155 1.04 -8.63 -9.34
N VAL A 156 -0.10 -8.90 -9.97
CA VAL A 156 -0.34 -8.67 -11.40
C VAL A 156 -1.68 -7.96 -11.57
N SER A 157 -1.66 -6.74 -12.09
CA SER A 157 -2.84 -5.89 -12.21
C SER A 157 -2.91 -5.08 -13.50
N GLY A 158 -4.13 -4.75 -13.94
CA GLY A 158 -4.40 -3.93 -15.15
C GLY A 158 -3.95 -4.53 -16.48
N CYS A 159 -3.29 -5.70 -16.49
CA CYS A 159 -2.64 -6.23 -17.69
C CYS A 159 -3.65 -6.81 -18.69
N THR A 160 -3.38 -6.62 -19.98
CA THR A 160 -4.06 -7.32 -21.08
C THR A 160 -3.15 -8.42 -21.63
N VAL A 161 -3.52 -9.68 -21.42
CA VAL A 161 -2.71 -10.86 -21.77
C VAL A 161 -3.44 -11.69 -22.81
N GLN A 162 -2.85 -11.87 -23.99
CA GLN A 162 -3.53 -12.46 -25.15
C GLN A 162 -2.60 -13.30 -26.04
N HIS A 163 -3.16 -14.20 -26.84
CA HIS A 163 -2.40 -14.99 -27.83
C HIS A 163 -1.21 -15.76 -27.21
N CYS A 164 -1.50 -16.60 -26.22
CA CYS A 164 -0.55 -17.49 -25.53
C CYS A 164 -0.75 -18.93 -26.01
N GLY A 165 0.32 -19.63 -26.37
CA GLY A 165 0.25 -20.97 -26.96
C GLY A 165 0.16 -20.97 -28.49
N LYS A 166 0.82 -20.04 -29.20
CA LYS A 166 0.68 -19.80 -30.65
C LYS A 166 0.73 -21.07 -31.50
N HIS A 167 1.85 -21.78 -31.56
CA HIS A 167 1.98 -23.02 -32.34
C HIS A 167 1.04 -24.12 -31.81
N SER A 168 0.87 -24.20 -30.48
CA SER A 168 -0.02 -25.17 -29.83
C SER A 168 -1.48 -25.07 -30.32
N PHE A 169 -2.06 -23.87 -30.35
CA PHE A 169 -3.50 -23.67 -30.55
C PHE A 169 -3.88 -22.97 -31.86
N GLU A 170 -3.16 -21.93 -32.27
CA GLU A 170 -3.50 -21.15 -33.46
C GLU A 170 -2.96 -21.77 -34.75
N GLU A 171 -1.79 -22.41 -34.70
CA GLU A 171 -1.14 -23.03 -35.88
C GLU A 171 -1.42 -24.54 -36.02
N GLY A 172 -2.09 -25.13 -35.03
CA GLY A 172 -2.60 -26.51 -35.10
C GLY A 172 -1.68 -27.59 -34.51
N GLY A 173 -0.73 -27.23 -33.64
CA GLY A 173 0.14 -28.17 -32.92
C GLY A 173 -0.59 -29.21 -32.04
N GLY A 174 -1.86 -28.96 -31.68
CA GLY A 174 -2.72 -29.88 -30.93
C GLY A 174 -2.77 -29.58 -29.43
N GLY A 175 -2.92 -28.29 -29.11
CA GLY A 175 -2.45 -27.62 -27.90
C GLY A 175 -2.70 -28.25 -26.54
N LYS A 176 -1.67 -28.12 -25.69
CA LYS A 176 -1.64 -28.46 -24.25
C LYS A 176 -0.90 -27.42 -23.39
N VAL A 177 -0.32 -26.39 -24.02
CA VAL A 177 0.46 -25.32 -23.39
C VAL A 177 0.04 -24.00 -24.04
N GLY A 178 -0.27 -23.01 -23.24
CA GLY A 178 -0.76 -21.70 -23.71
C GLY A 178 -1.49 -20.94 -22.61
N GLU A 179 -0.97 -21.02 -21.39
CA GLU A 179 -1.59 -20.40 -20.23
C GLU A 179 -1.31 -18.89 -20.20
N GLY A 180 -2.28 -18.10 -19.72
CA GLY A 180 -2.07 -16.66 -19.48
C GLY A 180 -1.05 -16.43 -18.36
N ILE A 181 -1.30 -17.04 -17.20
CA ILE A 181 -0.36 -17.13 -16.08
C ILE A 181 -0.26 -18.58 -15.56
N TYR A 182 0.97 -19.10 -15.54
CA TYR A 182 1.31 -20.42 -15.02
C TYR A 182 1.91 -20.27 -13.61
N ILE A 183 1.30 -20.86 -12.58
CA ILE A 183 1.73 -20.66 -11.18
C ILE A 183 2.19 -21.99 -10.56
N GLY A 184 3.48 -22.11 -10.24
CA GLY A 184 4.11 -23.29 -9.65
C GLY A 184 4.81 -24.21 -10.68
N THR A 185 5.08 -25.46 -10.30
CA THR A 185 5.69 -26.48 -11.18
C THR A 185 4.85 -27.76 -11.15
N ALA A 186 4.48 -28.31 -12.32
CA ALA A 186 3.76 -29.58 -12.38
C ALA A 186 4.62 -30.77 -11.91
N LEU A 187 4.00 -31.79 -11.28
CA LEU A 187 4.70 -32.91 -10.62
C LEU A 187 5.54 -33.84 -11.53
N ASP A 188 5.47 -33.67 -12.85
CA ASP A 188 6.30 -34.34 -13.86
C ASP A 188 7.43 -33.44 -14.40
N GLN A 189 7.29 -32.11 -14.31
CA GLN A 189 8.31 -31.12 -14.67
C GLN A 189 9.37 -30.89 -13.57
N VAL A 190 9.15 -31.38 -12.35
CA VAL A 190 10.02 -31.11 -11.18
C VAL A 190 11.49 -31.57 -11.31
N ASP A 191 11.77 -32.53 -12.18
CA ASP A 191 13.12 -33.09 -12.41
C ASP A 191 13.72 -32.64 -13.77
N ASP A 192 13.18 -31.58 -14.39
CA ASP A 192 13.59 -31.07 -15.72
C ASP A 192 14.99 -30.42 -15.77
N ASN A 193 15.61 -30.16 -14.62
CA ASN A 193 16.87 -29.41 -14.43
C ASN A 193 16.78 -27.90 -14.71
N LYS A 194 15.58 -27.32 -14.89
CA LYS A 194 15.38 -25.86 -14.93
C LYS A 194 15.37 -25.23 -13.52
N THR A 195 15.35 -26.03 -12.44
CA THR A 195 15.34 -25.57 -11.04
C THR A 195 16.69 -25.78 -10.31
N PRO A 196 17.02 -24.98 -9.27
CA PRO A 196 18.33 -25.08 -8.58
C PRO A 196 18.57 -26.35 -7.74
N GLU A 197 17.51 -27.05 -7.30
CA GLU A 197 17.57 -28.32 -6.56
C GLU A 197 16.71 -29.42 -7.25
N PRO A 198 17.30 -30.32 -8.07
CA PRO A 198 16.56 -31.33 -8.84
C PRO A 198 16.18 -32.55 -7.98
N LYS A 199 15.40 -32.31 -6.91
CA LYS A 199 15.01 -33.29 -5.88
C LYS A 199 13.67 -33.01 -5.21
N LEU A 200 12.78 -32.25 -5.84
CA LEU A 200 11.44 -32.01 -5.28
C LEU A 200 10.64 -33.32 -5.17
N ARG A 201 10.94 -34.31 -6.02
CA ARG A 201 10.34 -35.66 -6.02
C ARG A 201 11.20 -36.67 -5.24
N THR A 202 10.83 -37.00 -4.00
CA THR A 202 11.27 -38.26 -3.37
C THR A 202 10.18 -39.33 -3.46
N VAL A 203 10.57 -40.61 -3.53
CA VAL A 203 9.66 -41.74 -3.83
C VAL A 203 8.83 -42.22 -2.62
N SER A 204 8.36 -41.28 -1.80
CA SER A 204 7.49 -41.48 -0.65
C SER A 204 6.69 -40.20 -0.38
N ALA A 205 5.37 -40.33 -0.19
CA ALA A 205 4.45 -39.21 0.07
C ALA A 205 4.82 -38.37 1.32
N ASP A 206 5.68 -38.88 2.20
CA ASP A 206 6.10 -38.22 3.44
C ASP A 206 7.22 -37.17 3.28
N ASN A 207 7.76 -36.94 2.08
CA ASN A 207 8.83 -35.95 1.82
C ASN A 207 8.91 -35.52 0.33
N ILE A 208 7.91 -34.77 -0.13
CA ILE A 208 8.02 -33.96 -1.35
C ILE A 208 8.16 -32.50 -0.93
N ASP A 209 9.28 -31.89 -1.32
CA ASP A 209 9.49 -30.45 -1.21
C ASP A 209 8.85 -29.83 -2.47
N ALA A 210 7.52 -29.74 -2.50
CA ALA A 210 6.79 -29.25 -3.69
C ALA A 210 7.13 -27.78 -3.99
N ASP A 211 6.82 -27.31 -5.19
CA ASP A 211 6.89 -25.88 -5.52
C ASP A 211 5.74 -25.14 -4.82
N VAL A 212 6.00 -24.67 -3.60
CA VAL A 212 5.06 -23.88 -2.79
C VAL A 212 5.16 -22.42 -3.21
N THR A 213 4.69 -22.13 -4.41
CA THR A 213 4.47 -20.77 -4.92
C THR A 213 3.10 -20.27 -4.44
N LYS A 214 3.07 -19.12 -3.75
CA LYS A 214 1.93 -18.73 -2.92
C LYS A 214 1.82 -17.25 -2.58
N HIS A 215 0.71 -16.81 -1.98
CA HIS A 215 0.46 -15.41 -1.62
C HIS A 215 0.66 -14.43 -2.79
N ASN A 216 0.41 -14.89 -4.02
CA ASN A 216 0.43 -14.04 -5.21
C ASN A 216 -1.00 -13.58 -5.53
N TRP A 217 -1.13 -12.34 -5.99
CA TRP A 217 -2.40 -11.65 -6.24
C TRP A 217 -2.53 -11.33 -7.73
N ILE A 218 -3.52 -11.93 -8.39
CA ILE A 218 -3.83 -11.71 -9.81
C ILE A 218 -5.19 -11.01 -9.87
N HIS A 219 -5.24 -9.74 -10.25
CA HIS A 219 -6.46 -8.94 -10.18
C HIS A 219 -6.63 -7.90 -11.30
N HIS A 220 -7.86 -7.55 -11.66
CA HIS A 220 -8.17 -6.52 -12.68
C HIS A 220 -7.57 -6.75 -14.09
N ASN A 221 -7.07 -7.95 -14.39
CA ASN A 221 -6.48 -8.27 -15.69
C ASN A 221 -7.55 -8.72 -16.70
N THR A 222 -7.26 -8.55 -18.00
CA THR A 222 -8.06 -9.09 -19.10
C THR A 222 -7.28 -10.14 -19.88
N PHE A 223 -7.75 -11.38 -19.83
CA PHE A 223 -7.15 -12.53 -20.51
C PHE A 223 -7.94 -12.90 -21.77
N ARG A 224 -7.25 -13.04 -22.90
CA ARG A 224 -7.75 -13.62 -24.16
C ARG A 224 -6.70 -14.57 -24.74
N THR A 225 -6.47 -15.69 -24.06
CA THR A 225 -5.31 -16.55 -24.35
C THR A 225 -5.35 -17.11 -25.78
N TYR A 226 -6.54 -17.37 -26.34
CA TYR A 226 -6.76 -18.19 -27.54
C TYR A 226 -6.18 -19.62 -27.43
N GLY A 227 -5.82 -20.02 -26.21
CA GLY A 227 -5.07 -21.23 -25.92
C GLY A 227 -5.62 -21.97 -24.71
N ASN A 228 -4.83 -22.02 -23.63
CA ASN A 228 -5.15 -22.80 -22.43
C ASN A 228 -5.69 -21.91 -21.28
N GLU A 229 -5.69 -22.42 -20.04
CA GLU A 229 -6.15 -21.71 -18.83
C GLU A 229 -5.65 -20.24 -18.76
N CYS A 230 -6.54 -19.27 -18.47
CA CYS A 230 -6.15 -17.88 -18.21
C CYS A 230 -5.20 -17.78 -17.00
N VAL A 231 -5.46 -18.57 -15.95
CA VAL A 231 -4.50 -18.89 -14.88
C VAL A 231 -4.61 -20.37 -14.54
N ASP A 232 -3.52 -21.14 -14.52
CA ASP A 232 -3.50 -22.49 -13.93
C ASP A 232 -2.46 -22.59 -12.80
N ILE A 233 -2.95 -22.92 -11.61
CA ILE A 233 -2.14 -23.08 -10.40
C ILE A 233 -1.81 -24.57 -10.22
N LYS A 234 -0.54 -24.93 -10.34
CA LYS A 234 -0.06 -26.32 -10.34
C LYS A 234 0.07 -26.89 -8.92
N GLU A 235 0.38 -28.17 -8.83
CA GLU A 235 0.46 -28.91 -7.58
C GLU A 235 1.50 -28.30 -6.60
N GLY A 236 1.22 -28.36 -5.30
CA GLY A 236 2.05 -27.76 -4.24
C GLY A 236 1.85 -26.25 -4.03
N SER A 237 1.46 -25.52 -5.07
CA SER A 237 1.11 -24.10 -4.98
C SER A 237 -0.26 -23.89 -4.32
N ARG A 238 -0.38 -22.83 -3.53
CA ARG A 238 -1.47 -22.66 -2.54
C ARG A 238 -1.61 -21.22 -2.10
N GLU A 239 -2.68 -20.85 -1.40
CA GLU A 239 -2.79 -19.54 -0.74
C GLU A 239 -2.60 -18.35 -1.70
N ASN A 240 -2.87 -18.54 -3.01
CA ASN A 240 -2.90 -17.48 -4.03
C ASN A 240 -4.33 -16.95 -4.20
N LEU A 241 -4.44 -15.69 -4.60
CA LEU A 241 -5.70 -14.98 -4.81
C LEU A 241 -5.83 -14.55 -6.26
N VAL A 242 -6.82 -15.09 -6.96
CA VAL A 242 -7.16 -14.74 -8.34
C VAL A 242 -8.55 -14.10 -8.31
N GLU A 243 -8.63 -12.79 -8.36
CA GLU A 243 -9.91 -12.08 -8.22
C GLU A 243 -10.12 -11.01 -9.27
N TYR A 244 -11.36 -10.59 -9.52
CA TYR A 244 -11.58 -9.40 -10.35
C TYR A 244 -10.96 -9.47 -11.76
N ASN A 245 -10.69 -10.65 -12.32
CA ASN A 245 -10.16 -10.78 -13.69
C ASN A 245 -11.28 -11.06 -14.70
N ILE A 246 -11.08 -10.64 -15.94
CA ILE A 246 -11.89 -11.04 -17.10
C ILE A 246 -11.12 -12.13 -17.85
N CYS A 247 -11.75 -13.29 -18.10
CA CYS A 247 -11.17 -14.38 -18.88
C CYS A 247 -12.09 -14.78 -20.03
N GLU A 248 -11.59 -14.66 -21.25
CA GLU A 248 -12.32 -14.99 -22.48
C GLU A 248 -11.47 -15.84 -23.42
N GLN A 249 -12.09 -16.51 -24.39
CA GLN A 249 -11.39 -17.17 -25.50
C GLN A 249 -10.36 -18.21 -25.04
N GLN A 250 -10.77 -19.15 -24.18
CA GLN A 250 -10.01 -20.36 -23.85
C GLN A 250 -10.46 -21.51 -24.77
N HIS A 251 -9.52 -22.29 -25.32
CA HIS A 251 -9.78 -23.24 -26.40
C HIS A 251 -9.52 -24.73 -26.07
N ASP A 252 -8.89 -25.09 -24.95
CA ASP A 252 -8.79 -26.51 -24.54
C ASP A 252 -10.03 -27.03 -23.81
N ALA A 253 -10.83 -27.83 -24.50
CA ALA A 253 -12.00 -28.55 -23.97
C ALA A 253 -11.72 -29.47 -22.76
N ASN A 254 -10.46 -29.76 -22.44
CA ASN A 254 -10.05 -30.64 -21.34
C ASN A 254 -9.60 -29.87 -20.08
N SER A 255 -9.64 -28.54 -20.14
CA SER A 255 -9.01 -27.58 -19.24
C SER A 255 -10.08 -26.69 -18.56
N GLY A 256 -9.65 -25.68 -17.80
CA GLY A 256 -10.51 -24.62 -17.27
C GLY A 256 -10.26 -23.28 -17.97
N CYS A 257 -11.10 -22.29 -17.70
CA CYS A 257 -10.72 -20.88 -17.85
C CYS A 257 -9.82 -20.46 -16.69
N PHE A 258 -10.12 -20.92 -15.47
CA PHE A 258 -9.18 -20.92 -14.35
C PHE A 258 -8.96 -22.35 -13.81
N GLY A 259 -7.69 -22.73 -13.65
CA GLY A 259 -7.25 -24.03 -13.14
C GLY A 259 -6.61 -23.94 -11.76
N SER A 260 -6.85 -24.94 -10.92
CA SER A 260 -6.10 -25.15 -9.68
C SER A 260 -5.94 -26.65 -9.39
N ARG A 261 -4.76 -27.17 -9.69
CA ARG A 261 -4.21 -28.42 -9.16
C ARG A 261 -3.46 -28.16 -7.84
N GLY A 262 -3.16 -26.90 -7.55
CA GLY A 262 -2.84 -26.40 -6.22
C GLY A 262 -4.00 -26.53 -5.22
N SER A 263 -3.72 -26.31 -3.94
CA SER A 263 -4.71 -26.46 -2.86
C SER A 263 -4.93 -25.13 -2.13
N ALA A 264 -6.11 -24.88 -1.60
CA ALA A 264 -6.43 -23.67 -0.81
C ALA A 264 -6.08 -22.33 -1.52
N ASN A 265 -6.28 -22.26 -2.84
CA ASN A 265 -6.28 -20.99 -3.58
C ASN A 265 -7.71 -20.42 -3.64
N THR A 266 -7.86 -19.10 -3.74
CA THR A 266 -9.17 -18.43 -3.80
C THR A 266 -9.38 -17.76 -5.16
N PHE A 267 -10.53 -18.07 -5.78
CA PHE A 267 -11.00 -17.45 -7.01
C PHE A 267 -12.29 -16.66 -6.73
N ARG A 268 -12.27 -15.32 -6.81
CA ARG A 268 -13.46 -14.52 -6.46
C ARG A 268 -13.75 -13.34 -7.38
N TRP A 269 -15.02 -13.04 -7.61
CA TRP A 269 -15.47 -11.90 -8.43
C TRP A 269 -14.90 -11.82 -9.86
N ASN A 270 -14.34 -12.90 -10.41
CA ASN A 270 -13.89 -12.97 -11.80
C ASN A 270 -15.08 -13.08 -12.76
N LYS A 271 -14.93 -12.59 -13.99
CA LYS A 271 -15.90 -12.72 -15.09
C LYS A 271 -15.34 -13.66 -16.17
N ILE A 272 -16.10 -14.67 -16.57
CA ILE A 272 -15.72 -15.67 -17.58
C ILE A 272 -16.71 -15.62 -18.75
N SER A 273 -16.19 -15.64 -19.99
CA SER A 273 -16.99 -15.76 -21.21
C SER A 273 -16.31 -16.71 -22.22
N HIS A 274 -17.06 -17.28 -23.17
CA HIS A 274 -16.54 -18.01 -24.33
C HIS A 274 -15.43 -19.04 -23.99
N CYS A 275 -15.72 -19.95 -23.07
CA CYS A 275 -14.79 -20.92 -22.53
C CYS A 275 -15.09 -22.32 -23.09
N VAL A 276 -14.18 -22.89 -23.89
CA VAL A 276 -14.37 -24.24 -24.47
C VAL A 276 -14.20 -25.34 -23.40
N GLY A 277 -13.38 -25.10 -22.38
CA GLY A 277 -13.25 -25.92 -21.18
C GLY A 277 -14.37 -25.72 -20.14
N ALA A 278 -14.03 -25.91 -18.87
CA ALA A 278 -14.89 -25.53 -17.75
C ALA A 278 -14.62 -24.08 -17.31
N GLY A 279 -15.54 -23.42 -16.59
CA GLY A 279 -15.25 -22.12 -15.98
C GLY A 279 -14.09 -22.22 -15.00
N PHE A 280 -14.23 -23.10 -14.00
CA PHE A 280 -13.21 -23.46 -13.04
C PHE A 280 -12.88 -24.96 -13.10
N ARG A 281 -11.62 -25.33 -12.88
CA ARG A 281 -11.15 -26.73 -12.85
C ARG A 281 -10.28 -26.98 -11.63
N PHE A 282 -10.76 -27.79 -10.69
CA PHE A 282 -10.10 -28.03 -9.40
C PHE A 282 -9.70 -29.49 -9.23
N GLY A 283 -8.42 -29.76 -8.96
CA GLY A 283 -7.83 -31.09 -8.94
C GLY A 283 -7.16 -31.53 -10.24
N GLY A 284 -6.45 -32.66 -10.19
CA GLY A 284 -5.72 -33.24 -11.32
C GLY A 284 -4.90 -34.48 -10.93
N ASP A 285 -4.21 -34.39 -9.80
CA ASP A 285 -3.56 -35.52 -9.10
C ASP A 285 -4.28 -35.81 -7.76
N ALA A 286 -4.03 -36.97 -7.16
CA ALA A 286 -4.79 -37.50 -6.03
C ALA A 286 -4.39 -36.91 -4.66
N ASP A 287 -3.20 -36.33 -4.56
CA ASP A 287 -2.63 -35.80 -3.30
C ASP A 287 -2.72 -34.26 -3.18
N TYR A 288 -3.27 -33.57 -4.19
CA TYR A 288 -3.37 -32.10 -4.28
C TYR A 288 -4.75 -31.65 -4.82
N GLY A 289 -4.93 -30.35 -5.05
CA GLY A 289 -6.13 -29.83 -5.73
C GLY A 289 -7.32 -29.55 -4.82
N VAL A 290 -7.14 -29.57 -3.50
CA VAL A 290 -8.22 -29.55 -2.49
C VAL A 290 -8.38 -28.19 -1.81
N ASP A 291 -9.52 -27.99 -1.15
CA ASP A 291 -9.83 -26.81 -0.35
C ASP A 291 -9.80 -25.46 -1.12
N ASN A 292 -9.83 -25.48 -2.46
CA ASN A 292 -9.90 -24.26 -3.27
C ASN A 292 -11.28 -23.59 -3.13
N ASN A 293 -11.32 -22.26 -3.10
CA ASN A 293 -12.54 -21.46 -2.99
C ASN A 293 -12.92 -20.85 -4.35
N ALA A 294 -14.21 -20.78 -4.65
CA ALA A 294 -14.74 -20.11 -5.85
C ALA A 294 -16.03 -19.35 -5.50
N TYR A 295 -15.95 -18.04 -5.20
CA TYR A 295 -17.13 -17.28 -4.78
C TYR A 295 -17.34 -15.91 -5.43
N GLY A 296 -18.60 -15.55 -5.65
CA GLY A 296 -18.98 -14.26 -6.26
C GLY A 296 -18.62 -14.10 -7.74
N ASN A 297 -18.10 -15.13 -8.41
CA ASN A 297 -17.70 -15.09 -9.82
C ASN A 297 -18.93 -15.12 -10.75
N GLU A 298 -18.79 -14.57 -11.96
CA GLU A 298 -19.79 -14.63 -13.02
C GLU A 298 -19.26 -15.47 -14.18
N ILE A 299 -20.00 -16.53 -14.54
CA ILE A 299 -19.58 -17.52 -15.54
C ILE A 299 -20.64 -17.60 -16.64
N ASN A 300 -20.29 -17.11 -17.83
CA ASN A 300 -21.07 -17.24 -19.05
C ASN A 300 -20.37 -18.20 -20.04
N ASP A 301 -21.15 -18.95 -20.82
CA ASP A 301 -20.69 -19.77 -21.96
C ASP A 301 -19.44 -20.62 -21.64
N ALA A 302 -19.54 -21.48 -20.62
CA ALA A 302 -18.51 -22.46 -20.25
C ALA A 302 -18.93 -23.88 -20.67
N ALA A 303 -18.46 -24.31 -21.84
CA ALA A 303 -19.03 -25.42 -22.61
C ALA A 303 -18.91 -26.80 -21.93
N TYR A 304 -17.89 -27.03 -21.09
CA TYR A 304 -17.77 -28.28 -20.31
C TYR A 304 -18.54 -28.21 -18.98
N GLY A 305 -18.83 -27.01 -18.46
CA GLY A 305 -19.55 -26.78 -17.20
C GLY A 305 -18.93 -25.69 -16.32
N ALA A 306 -19.66 -25.22 -15.30
CA ALA A 306 -19.16 -24.13 -14.43
C ALA A 306 -17.96 -24.57 -13.56
N TYR A 307 -18.03 -25.75 -12.94
CA TYR A 307 -16.95 -26.31 -12.12
C TYR A 307 -16.64 -27.77 -12.52
N ASN A 308 -15.42 -28.04 -12.98
CA ASN A 308 -14.88 -29.38 -13.14
C ASN A 308 -14.12 -29.81 -11.88
N VAL A 309 -14.79 -30.55 -10.99
CA VAL A 309 -14.24 -30.90 -9.66
C VAL A 309 -13.71 -32.33 -9.68
N MET A 310 -12.38 -32.42 -9.74
CA MET A 310 -11.59 -33.66 -9.88
C MET A 310 -10.85 -34.05 -8.59
N ALA A 311 -10.85 -33.19 -7.56
CA ALA A 311 -10.39 -33.49 -6.20
C ALA A 311 -11.43 -33.05 -5.14
N TYR A 312 -11.35 -33.61 -3.92
CA TYR A 312 -12.25 -33.31 -2.81
C TYR A 312 -11.54 -33.53 -1.45
N PRO A 313 -11.76 -32.71 -0.41
CA PRO A 313 -12.69 -31.57 -0.32
C PRO A 313 -12.35 -30.38 -1.22
N GLN A 314 -13.30 -29.46 -1.35
CA GLN A 314 -13.07 -28.08 -1.83
C GLN A 314 -13.58 -27.12 -0.75
N GLY A 315 -13.15 -25.86 -0.84
CA GLY A 315 -13.55 -24.80 0.08
C GLY A 315 -14.94 -24.25 -0.23
N GLN A 316 -15.13 -22.96 0.01
CA GLN A 316 -16.39 -22.29 -0.29
C GLN A 316 -16.62 -22.18 -1.80
N ILE A 317 -17.73 -22.74 -2.30
CA ILE A 317 -18.27 -22.47 -3.65
C ILE A 317 -19.69 -21.92 -3.48
N CYS A 318 -19.87 -20.61 -3.66
CA CYS A 318 -21.07 -19.85 -3.27
C CYS A 318 -21.12 -18.45 -3.92
N LYS A 319 -22.27 -17.76 -3.90
CA LYS A 319 -22.50 -16.41 -4.47
C LYS A 319 -22.23 -16.26 -5.98
N ASN A 320 -21.94 -17.32 -6.71
CA ASN A 320 -21.59 -17.22 -8.14
C ASN A 320 -22.85 -17.05 -9.01
N LYS A 321 -22.68 -16.48 -10.21
CA LYS A 321 -23.71 -16.42 -11.26
C LYS A 321 -23.32 -17.36 -12.41
N HIS A 322 -24.28 -18.10 -12.95
CA HIS A 322 -24.09 -18.96 -14.13
C HIS A 322 -25.12 -18.63 -15.21
N SER A 323 -24.68 -18.47 -16.45
CA SER A 323 -25.52 -18.25 -17.62
C SER A 323 -24.99 -19.06 -18.82
N ASP A 324 -25.91 -19.57 -19.65
CA ASP A 324 -25.59 -20.35 -20.86
C ASP A 324 -24.67 -21.57 -20.63
N ILE A 325 -24.88 -22.28 -19.50
CA ILE A 325 -24.10 -23.45 -19.07
C ILE A 325 -25.03 -24.67 -18.86
N ASP A 326 -24.71 -25.79 -19.52
CA ASP A 326 -25.48 -27.05 -19.43
C ASP A 326 -25.36 -27.74 -18.06
N TYR A 327 -24.22 -27.61 -17.38
CA TYR A 327 -23.93 -28.28 -16.10
C TYR A 327 -23.16 -27.40 -15.12
N ALA A 328 -23.73 -27.14 -13.94
CA ALA A 328 -23.01 -26.44 -12.87
C ALA A 328 -21.77 -27.23 -12.39
N PHE A 329 -21.92 -28.54 -12.12
CA PHE A 329 -20.81 -29.39 -11.66
C PHE A 329 -20.54 -30.57 -12.59
N VAL A 330 -19.28 -30.71 -13.00
CA VAL A 330 -18.70 -31.84 -13.74
C VAL A 330 -17.46 -32.37 -13.01
N GLY A 331 -16.74 -33.34 -13.59
CA GLY A 331 -15.68 -34.08 -12.90
C GLY A 331 -16.20 -35.24 -12.03
N ASP A 332 -15.28 -35.94 -11.35
CA ASP A 332 -15.58 -37.16 -10.58
C ASP A 332 -16.31 -36.87 -9.26
N TYR A 333 -16.02 -35.75 -8.61
CA TYR A 333 -16.56 -35.39 -7.29
C TYR A 333 -17.83 -34.53 -7.34
N LYS A 334 -18.39 -34.28 -8.53
CA LYS A 334 -19.62 -33.47 -8.73
C LYS A 334 -20.84 -33.86 -7.91
N LYS A 335 -20.89 -35.10 -7.39
CA LYS A 335 -21.98 -35.60 -6.53
C LYS A 335 -21.89 -35.09 -5.09
N ASN A 336 -20.80 -34.43 -4.71
CA ASN A 336 -20.56 -33.89 -3.38
C ASN A 336 -21.03 -32.43 -3.27
N PHE A 337 -21.45 -31.81 -4.38
CA PHE A 337 -21.80 -30.39 -4.47
C PHE A 337 -23.26 -30.22 -4.87
N ASP A 338 -23.85 -29.09 -4.46
CA ASP A 338 -25.20 -28.67 -4.80
C ASP A 338 -25.14 -27.43 -5.70
N SER A 339 -25.83 -27.47 -6.83
CA SER A 339 -25.95 -26.34 -7.76
C SER A 339 -26.67 -25.14 -7.14
N GLU A 340 -27.60 -25.35 -6.19
CA GLU A 340 -28.25 -24.26 -5.48
C GLU A 340 -27.31 -23.60 -4.47
N ALA A 341 -26.40 -24.37 -3.85
CA ALA A 341 -25.39 -23.83 -2.93
C ALA A 341 -24.34 -22.97 -3.64
N ALA A 342 -23.93 -23.34 -4.87
CA ALA A 342 -22.92 -22.61 -5.64
C ALA A 342 -23.32 -21.16 -5.99
N ILE A 343 -24.63 -20.88 -6.03
CA ILE A 343 -25.20 -19.57 -6.34
C ILE A 343 -25.80 -18.85 -5.12
N ALA A 344 -26.05 -19.56 -4.02
CA ALA A 344 -26.56 -19.01 -2.77
C ALA A 344 -25.47 -18.30 -1.94
N ASP A 345 -25.87 -17.49 -0.96
CA ASP A 345 -24.93 -16.82 -0.05
C ASP A 345 -23.97 -17.79 0.64
N CYS A 346 -22.70 -17.37 0.74
CA CYS A 346 -21.67 -18.13 1.42
C CYS A 346 -22.03 -18.35 2.90
N PRO A 347 -21.89 -19.59 3.44
CA PRO A 347 -22.08 -19.87 4.86
C PRO A 347 -21.19 -18.99 5.74
N ASP A 348 -21.65 -18.74 6.98
CA ASP A 348 -20.99 -18.00 8.08
C ASP A 348 -20.54 -16.55 7.83
N GLY A 349 -20.43 -16.09 6.58
CA GLY A 349 -20.09 -14.71 6.24
C GLY A 349 -18.61 -14.38 6.30
N SER A 350 -17.74 -15.34 6.61
CA SER A 350 -16.31 -15.21 6.28
C SER A 350 -16.11 -15.45 4.78
N THR A 351 -15.30 -14.61 4.15
CA THR A 351 -14.83 -14.75 2.77
C THR A 351 -13.38 -15.22 2.80
N PRO A 352 -13.08 -16.53 2.63
CA PRO A 352 -11.73 -17.04 2.83
C PRO A 352 -10.75 -16.53 1.76
N GLY A 353 -9.56 -16.14 2.20
CA GLY A 353 -8.43 -15.83 1.31
C GLY A 353 -8.20 -14.36 0.99
N ASP A 354 -8.57 -13.43 1.89
CA ASP A 354 -7.85 -12.14 1.94
C ASP A 354 -6.39 -12.41 2.30
N ILE A 355 -5.45 -11.87 1.53
CA ILE A 355 -4.01 -11.99 1.81
C ILE A 355 -3.62 -10.88 2.79
N GLU A 356 -3.08 -11.23 3.95
CA GLU A 356 -2.58 -10.24 4.91
C GLU A 356 -1.54 -9.33 4.23
N ASN A 357 -1.74 -8.01 4.37
CA ASN A 357 -1.02 -6.89 3.73
C ASN A 357 -1.51 -6.42 2.34
N PHE A 358 -2.50 -7.06 1.69
CA PHE A 358 -3.17 -6.48 0.51
C PHE A 358 -4.57 -5.94 0.88
N SER A 359 -4.75 -4.63 0.79
CA SER A 359 -6.02 -3.96 1.16
C SER A 359 -6.97 -3.89 -0.03
N SER A 360 -8.15 -4.50 0.10
CA SER A 360 -9.25 -4.45 -0.89
C SER A 360 -10.08 -3.15 -0.83
N SER A 361 -9.51 -2.06 -0.28
CA SER A 361 -10.23 -0.84 0.10
C SER A 361 -10.49 0.16 -1.03
N GLU A 362 -9.96 -0.06 -2.23
CA GLU A 362 -10.13 0.84 -3.38
C GLU A 362 -10.71 0.10 -4.59
N LEU A 363 -12.02 0.28 -4.82
CA LEU A 363 -12.73 -0.20 -6.00
C LEU A 363 -13.72 0.88 -6.51
N PRO A 364 -13.73 1.20 -7.82
CA PRO A 364 -14.77 2.02 -8.43
C PRO A 364 -16.13 1.29 -8.57
N ASP A 365 -17.23 2.04 -8.51
CA ASP A 365 -18.61 1.51 -8.65
C ASP A 365 -19.00 1.07 -10.09
N ASP A 366 -18.11 1.08 -11.09
CA ASP A 366 -18.47 1.11 -12.52
C ASP A 366 -18.33 -0.20 -13.33
N TRP A 367 -17.98 -1.33 -12.70
CA TRP A 367 -17.71 -2.60 -13.41
C TRP A 367 -18.92 -3.28 -14.09
N ASP A 368 -20.13 -2.75 -13.97
CA ASP A 368 -21.29 -3.32 -14.68
C ASP A 368 -21.44 -2.80 -16.14
N ASP A 369 -20.77 -1.71 -16.54
CA ASP A 369 -21.07 -1.01 -17.82
C ASP A 369 -20.03 -1.19 -18.96
N GLN A 370 -18.82 -1.72 -18.73
CA GLN A 370 -17.76 -1.72 -19.77
C GLN A 370 -17.90 -2.79 -20.89
N VAL A 371 -18.85 -3.74 -20.80
CA VAL A 371 -18.90 -4.93 -21.68
C VAL A 371 -19.71 -4.73 -22.98
N VAL A 372 -19.57 -3.57 -23.66
CA VAL A 372 -20.18 -3.31 -24.98
C VAL A 372 -19.29 -2.42 -25.89
N GLY A 373 -18.10 -2.89 -26.29
CA GLY A 373 -17.12 -2.04 -27.01
C GLY A 373 -16.29 -2.63 -28.15
N ALA A 374 -15.94 -3.93 -28.14
CA ALA A 374 -14.98 -4.49 -29.11
C ALA A 374 -15.60 -4.77 -30.49
N THR A 375 -15.38 -3.89 -31.47
CA THR A 375 -15.88 -4.07 -32.84
C THR A 375 -15.10 -5.12 -33.63
N THR A 376 -15.81 -6.11 -34.17
CA THR A 376 -15.23 -7.20 -34.97
C THR A 376 -14.87 -6.80 -36.40
N THR A 377 -13.57 -6.64 -36.68
CA THR A 377 -13.02 -6.38 -38.02
C THR A 377 -12.78 -7.66 -38.82
N SER A 378 -13.85 -8.41 -39.11
CA SER A 378 -13.77 -9.63 -39.92
C SER A 378 -13.40 -9.32 -41.38
N SER A 379 -12.17 -9.62 -41.79
CA SER A 379 -11.62 -9.38 -43.12
C SER A 379 -12.11 -10.39 -44.17
N SER A 380 -13.38 -10.30 -44.56
CA SER A 380 -13.93 -11.13 -45.66
C SER A 380 -13.33 -10.75 -47.00
N SER A 381 -12.62 -11.66 -47.66
CA SER A 381 -12.01 -11.44 -48.97
C SER A 381 -13.05 -11.29 -50.09
N GLY A 382 -12.93 -10.19 -50.85
CA GLY A 382 -13.76 -9.89 -52.03
C GLY A 382 -12.92 -9.19 -53.09
N ALA A 383 -13.05 -9.61 -54.35
CA ALA A 383 -12.11 -9.23 -55.43
C ALA A 383 -12.76 -8.33 -56.51
N GLY A 384 -11.92 -7.49 -57.11
CA GLY A 384 -12.25 -6.57 -58.22
C GLY A 384 -12.67 -5.17 -57.76
N ASP A 385 -12.48 -4.11 -58.55
CA ASP A 385 -11.75 -3.98 -59.83
C ASP A 385 -11.49 -2.48 -60.11
N ASP A 386 -10.62 -2.15 -61.08
CA ASP A 386 -10.26 -0.78 -61.56
C ASP A 386 -9.60 0.20 -60.53
N GLY A 387 -8.68 1.11 -60.88
CA GLY A 387 -7.94 1.33 -62.12
C GLY A 387 -7.37 2.76 -62.27
N GLY A 388 -6.07 2.91 -62.63
CA GLY A 388 -5.39 4.19 -62.95
C GLY A 388 -5.06 5.11 -61.76
N ASP A 389 -4.42 6.29 -61.88
CA ASP A 389 -3.61 6.99 -62.92
C ASP A 389 -3.00 8.25 -62.20
N ASP A 390 -1.80 8.80 -62.41
CA ASP A 390 -0.53 8.40 -63.06
C ASP A 390 0.60 9.42 -62.64
N GLY A 391 1.88 9.02 -62.52
CA GLY A 391 3.07 9.89 -62.23
C GLY A 391 3.32 10.36 -60.77
N ASP A 392 4.46 11.01 -60.42
CA ASP A 392 5.70 11.30 -61.18
C ASP A 392 6.89 11.72 -60.26
N ASP A 393 8.09 11.86 -60.83
CA ASP A 393 9.41 12.33 -60.32
C ASP A 393 9.41 13.54 -59.33
N GLY A 394 10.47 13.90 -58.58
CA GLY A 394 11.90 13.53 -58.51
C GLY A 394 12.60 14.36 -57.38
N ASP A 395 13.73 13.95 -56.82
CA ASP A 395 15.14 14.23 -57.24
C ASP A 395 15.67 15.64 -56.90
N ASP A 396 17.02 15.73 -56.79
CA ASP A 396 17.89 16.88 -56.49
C ASP A 396 17.79 17.52 -55.07
N ASP A 397 18.82 18.20 -54.52
CA ASP A 397 20.28 17.99 -54.33
C ASP A 397 20.86 19.32 -53.76
N ASP A 398 22.13 19.32 -53.34
CA ASP A 398 23.00 20.49 -53.03
C ASP A 398 22.60 21.45 -51.86
N ASP A 399 23.47 22.33 -51.35
CA ASP A 399 24.81 22.17 -50.73
C ASP A 399 25.19 23.55 -50.06
N ASP A 400 26.45 23.73 -49.66
CA ASP A 400 27.19 25.01 -49.51
C ASP A 400 26.95 25.97 -48.31
N GLU A 401 28.02 26.09 -47.50
CA GLU A 401 28.71 27.30 -46.99
C GLU A 401 27.99 28.40 -46.15
N ALA A 402 28.67 29.24 -45.33
CA ALA A 402 29.89 29.20 -44.49
C ALA A 402 30.19 30.64 -43.94
N ASP A 403 31.22 30.76 -43.09
CA ASP A 403 32.11 31.93 -42.86
C ASP A 403 31.69 33.18 -42.02
N ASP A 404 32.75 33.86 -41.53
CA ASP A 404 32.92 35.19 -40.89
C ASP A 404 32.35 35.48 -39.46
N ASP A 405 33.06 36.08 -38.48
CA ASP A 405 34.52 36.35 -38.30
C ASP A 405 34.91 36.91 -36.88
N ASP A 406 36.22 36.82 -36.49
CA ASP A 406 37.08 37.70 -35.61
C ASP A 406 36.67 38.26 -34.20
N ASP A 407 37.51 38.88 -33.31
CA ASP A 407 38.96 38.92 -32.88
C ASP A 407 39.08 39.96 -31.70
N ASP A 408 39.97 40.00 -30.69
CA ASP A 408 41.11 39.21 -30.16
C ASP A 408 40.95 38.97 -28.63
N ALA A 409 41.78 38.10 -28.07
CA ALA A 409 41.92 37.76 -26.64
C ALA A 409 42.99 38.61 -25.89
N LYS A 410 43.52 38.03 -24.78
CA LYS A 410 44.82 38.29 -24.09
C LYS A 410 44.83 39.20 -22.84
N THR A 411 44.67 38.53 -21.69
CA THR A 411 45.63 38.45 -20.54
C THR A 411 46.61 39.60 -20.20
N VAL A 412 46.78 39.87 -18.89
CA VAL A 412 48.11 40.03 -18.23
C VAL A 412 48.02 39.71 -16.73
N ARG A 413 49.17 39.53 -16.03
CA ARG A 413 49.31 38.87 -14.71
C ARG A 413 49.38 39.84 -13.51
N GLY A 414 48.89 39.38 -12.35
CA GLY A 414 48.78 40.12 -11.07
C GLY A 414 50.06 40.37 -10.25
N PHE A 415 49.89 40.62 -8.94
CA PHE A 415 50.90 40.54 -7.85
C PHE A 415 50.18 40.50 -6.47
N ALA A 416 50.91 40.46 -5.34
CA ALA A 416 50.41 40.09 -4.00
C ALA A 416 50.75 41.10 -2.88
N ASP A 417 50.52 40.67 -1.62
CA ASP A 417 50.91 41.23 -0.30
C ASP A 417 50.09 42.36 0.37
N ASP A 418 49.28 41.93 1.36
CA ASP A 418 49.47 42.12 2.82
C ASP A 418 49.36 43.47 3.57
N THR A 419 48.84 43.33 4.81
CA THR A 419 49.04 44.09 6.06
C THR A 419 48.27 45.38 6.45
N GLU A 420 47.62 45.22 7.62
CA GLU A 420 47.64 46.07 8.84
C GLU A 420 46.56 47.12 9.19
N VAL A 421 46.52 47.41 10.50
CA VAL A 421 45.43 48.04 11.27
C VAL A 421 45.91 49.37 11.85
N GLY A 422 45.09 50.44 11.77
CA GLY A 422 45.42 51.78 12.30
C GLY A 422 44.31 52.41 13.13
N ILE A 423 44.52 52.52 14.45
CA ILE A 423 43.56 53.10 15.42
C ILE A 423 43.69 54.62 15.48
N LEU A 424 42.57 55.35 15.67
CA LEU A 424 42.62 56.75 16.09
C LEU A 424 41.41 57.23 16.92
N CYS A 425 41.55 57.26 18.25
CA CYS A 425 41.04 58.36 19.08
C CYS A 425 41.64 58.30 20.50
N ALA A 426 41.84 59.46 21.14
CA ALA A 426 42.45 59.56 22.47
C ALA A 426 41.91 60.76 23.26
N GLY A 427 41.73 60.62 24.58
CA GLY A 427 41.53 61.76 25.47
C GLY A 427 40.58 61.57 26.67
N VAL A 428 41.17 61.32 27.85
CA VAL A 428 40.66 61.72 29.18
C VAL A 428 39.32 61.12 29.69
N ASN A 429 39.45 60.03 30.45
CA ASN A 429 38.69 59.66 31.65
C ASN A 429 37.14 59.75 31.67
N CYS A 430 36.48 58.58 31.61
CA CYS A 430 35.47 58.23 32.61
C CYS A 430 35.46 56.72 32.93
N LEU A 431 34.98 56.42 34.13
CA LEU A 431 34.99 55.17 34.90
C LEU A 431 34.75 53.84 34.13
N PRO A 432 35.32 52.71 34.59
CA PRO A 432 34.97 51.38 34.09
C PRO A 432 33.57 50.98 34.61
N GLY A 433 32.52 51.40 33.90
CA GLY A 433 31.13 51.25 34.36
C GLY A 433 30.09 51.01 33.28
N VAL A 434 30.45 51.07 31.99
CA VAL A 434 29.60 50.61 30.87
C VAL A 434 30.50 49.92 29.85
N ARG A 435 30.55 48.59 29.87
CA ARG A 435 30.57 47.88 28.58
C ARG A 435 29.15 48.00 28.04
N ALA A 436 29.00 48.42 26.79
CA ALA A 436 27.79 48.11 26.07
C ALA A 436 27.61 46.58 26.10
N ALA A 437 26.37 46.10 26.09
CA ALA A 437 26.13 44.73 25.70
C ALA A 437 26.65 44.60 24.26
N THR A 438 27.82 43.99 24.10
CA THR A 438 28.14 43.29 22.85
C THR A 438 26.97 42.34 22.63
N ALA A 439 26.33 42.42 21.47
CA ALA A 439 25.47 41.32 21.04
C ALA A 439 26.34 40.05 21.18
N GLU A 440 25.89 39.10 21.99
CA GLU A 440 26.51 37.79 21.97
C GLU A 440 26.23 37.26 20.56
N GLU A 441 27.30 36.92 19.83
CA GLU A 441 27.16 36.26 18.54
C GLU A 441 26.31 35.01 18.80
N GLU A 442 25.14 34.93 18.17
CA GLU A 442 24.25 33.81 18.37
C GLU A 442 25.01 32.54 18.00
N LYS A 443 25.28 31.71 19.00
CA LYS A 443 25.77 30.36 18.77
C LYS A 443 24.67 29.64 18.01
N ILE A 444 24.95 29.44 16.73
CA ILE A 444 24.13 28.72 15.78
C ILE A 444 24.77 27.35 15.60
N PHE A 445 23.97 26.31 15.73
CA PHE A 445 24.37 24.94 15.40
C PHE A 445 23.61 24.55 14.14
N GLU A 446 24.36 24.37 13.06
CA GLU A 446 23.87 23.85 11.79
C GLU A 446 24.18 22.36 11.72
N ILE A 447 23.14 21.54 11.62
CA ILE A 447 23.25 20.16 11.17
C ILE A 447 22.95 20.16 9.67
N GLY A 448 23.92 19.72 8.87
CA GLY A 448 23.61 19.18 7.55
C GLY A 448 23.05 17.78 7.74
N THR A 449 21.78 17.58 7.42
CA THR A 449 21.15 16.27 7.46
C THR A 449 21.80 15.38 6.38
N ASN A 450 22.12 14.13 6.73
CA ASN A 450 22.23 13.11 5.70
C ASN A 450 20.81 12.83 5.18
N SER A 451 20.67 12.29 3.97
CA SER A 451 19.38 11.85 3.39
C SER A 451 18.71 10.67 4.13
N MET A 452 19.17 10.32 5.33
CA MET A 452 18.55 9.36 6.25
C MET A 452 18.03 10.06 7.52
N ALA A 453 18.04 11.40 7.56
CA ALA A 453 17.35 12.22 8.55
C ALA A 453 16.09 12.82 7.91
N GLY A 454 15.31 11.97 7.25
CA GLY A 454 14.13 12.32 6.47
C GLY A 454 12.98 11.38 6.83
N THR A 455 12.04 11.91 7.61
CA THR A 455 10.81 11.24 8.09
C THR A 455 11.05 10.11 9.08
N SER A 456 10.16 9.96 10.07
CA SER A 456 10.08 8.71 10.83
C SER A 456 9.40 7.63 9.98
N GLY A 457 8.51 8.04 9.09
CA GLY A 457 7.60 7.14 8.37
C GLY A 457 6.47 6.60 9.26
N GLU A 458 6.35 7.09 10.49
CA GLU A 458 5.33 6.72 11.48
C GLU A 458 4.35 7.87 11.80
N GLY A 459 4.55 9.06 11.22
CA GLY A 459 3.69 10.22 11.41
C GLY A 459 2.61 10.42 10.35
N GLU A 460 1.61 11.24 10.68
CA GLU A 460 0.33 11.34 9.94
C GLU A 460 0.37 12.31 8.72
N CYS A 461 1.55 12.62 8.18
CA CYS A 461 1.70 13.41 6.95
C CYS A 461 1.48 12.52 5.71
N GLY A 462 0.54 12.87 4.82
CA GLY A 462 0.33 12.13 3.56
C GLY A 462 1.49 12.24 2.56
N VAL A 463 2.12 13.42 2.48
CA VAL A 463 3.39 13.67 1.79
C VAL A 463 4.30 14.41 2.77
N VAL A 464 5.57 14.01 2.89
CA VAL A 464 6.53 14.66 3.79
C VAL A 464 7.59 15.43 2.99
N ALA A 465 7.91 16.65 3.42
CA ALA A 465 8.90 17.50 2.77
C ALA A 465 10.32 17.24 3.32
N SER A 466 11.28 17.00 2.42
CA SER A 466 12.68 16.75 2.78
C SER A 466 13.34 17.96 3.45
N ILE A 467 13.91 17.77 4.65
CA ILE A 467 14.66 18.79 5.39
C ILE A 467 16.16 18.63 5.14
N GLY A 468 16.79 19.62 4.49
CA GLY A 468 18.20 19.59 4.08
C GLY A 468 19.17 20.25 5.05
N LYS A 469 18.70 21.15 5.93
CA LYS A 469 19.48 21.69 7.06
C LYS A 469 18.61 22.02 8.26
N VAL A 470 19.20 21.90 9.45
CA VAL A 470 18.56 22.31 10.71
C VAL A 470 19.47 23.30 11.45
N LYS A 471 18.97 24.52 11.65
CA LYS A 471 19.57 25.57 12.50
C LYS A 471 18.86 25.58 13.84
N VAL A 472 19.61 25.51 14.95
CA VAL A 472 19.08 25.75 16.30
C VAL A 472 19.60 27.07 16.85
N GLU A 473 18.70 27.90 17.38
CA GLU A 473 19.01 29.17 18.04
C GLU A 473 19.36 28.94 19.52
N HIS A 474 20.18 29.82 20.10
CA HIS A 474 20.59 29.77 21.51
C HIS A 474 21.12 28.39 21.98
N VAL A 475 22.04 27.79 21.22
CA VAL A 475 22.58 26.42 21.40
C VAL A 475 23.04 26.07 22.84
N ASP A 476 23.47 27.04 23.64
CA ASP A 476 23.81 26.84 25.06
C ASP A 476 22.60 26.39 25.93
N ASN A 477 21.37 26.43 25.41
CA ASN A 477 20.15 25.96 26.06
C ASN A 477 19.82 24.48 25.81
N ILE A 478 20.52 23.81 24.87
CA ILE A 478 20.27 22.39 24.53
C ILE A 478 20.66 21.49 25.71
N ASP A 479 19.91 20.42 25.98
CA ASP A 479 20.36 19.38 26.91
C ASP A 479 21.58 18.66 26.29
N PRO A 480 22.77 18.71 26.90
CA PRO A 480 24.00 18.15 26.31
C PRO A 480 24.03 16.62 26.28
N SER A 481 22.96 15.94 26.71
CA SER A 481 22.73 14.51 26.47
C SER A 481 21.83 14.20 25.26
N THR A 482 21.32 15.22 24.57
CA THR A 482 20.47 15.12 23.36
C THR A 482 21.13 15.81 22.15
N SER A 483 20.63 15.52 20.95
CA SER A 483 21.07 16.15 19.70
C SER A 483 19.86 16.55 18.84
N PRO A 484 19.88 17.66 18.09
CA PRO A 484 18.78 18.00 17.17
C PRO A 484 18.62 17.01 16.00
N SER A 485 19.56 16.06 15.81
CA SER A 485 19.37 14.91 14.92
C SER A 485 18.27 13.95 15.38
N ASN A 486 18.03 13.90 16.69
CA ASN A 486 17.05 13.02 17.34
C ASN A 486 15.59 13.38 16.98
N LEU A 487 15.39 14.51 16.28
CA LEU A 487 14.10 14.94 15.73
C LEU A 487 13.73 14.22 14.43
N PHE A 488 14.66 13.45 13.87
CA PHE A 488 14.60 12.95 12.50
C PHE A 488 15.32 11.59 12.35
N ASP A 489 15.55 10.84 13.44
CA ASP A 489 16.33 9.58 13.37
C ASP A 489 15.48 8.30 13.33
N GLY A 490 14.16 8.44 13.41
CA GLY A 490 13.18 7.36 13.30
C GLY A 490 13.11 6.48 14.55
N ASP A 491 13.62 6.96 15.69
CA ASP A 491 13.65 6.23 16.96
C ASP A 491 12.88 7.00 18.04
N ILE A 492 11.62 6.60 18.22
CA ILE A 492 10.66 7.21 19.15
C ILE A 492 11.09 7.12 20.64
N ASP A 493 12.12 6.33 20.98
CA ASP A 493 12.73 6.29 22.32
C ASP A 493 13.89 7.30 22.47
N THR A 494 14.42 7.88 21.37
CA THR A 494 15.29 9.06 21.43
C THR A 494 14.47 10.35 21.52
N TYR A 495 15.13 11.45 21.91
CA TYR A 495 14.49 12.77 21.94
C TYR A 495 15.51 13.90 21.84
N PHE A 496 15.07 15.04 21.29
CA PHE A 496 15.73 16.32 21.44
C PHE A 496 15.13 17.12 22.60
N SER A 497 15.94 17.87 23.35
CA SER A 497 15.49 18.67 24.48
C SER A 497 16.19 20.03 24.56
N ILE A 498 15.42 21.10 24.70
CA ILE A 498 15.91 22.48 24.73
C ILE A 498 15.24 23.31 25.83
N ASN A 499 16.03 24.16 26.48
CA ASN A 499 15.60 25.00 27.60
C ASN A 499 15.14 26.40 27.12
N ARG A 500 14.29 27.02 27.93
CA ARG A 500 13.60 28.32 27.75
C ARG A 500 12.47 28.34 26.74
N GLU A 501 11.43 29.06 27.16
CA GLU A 501 10.44 29.70 26.29
C GLU A 501 11.11 30.58 25.23
N SER A 502 10.50 30.62 24.04
CA SER A 502 10.88 31.40 22.86
C SER A 502 12.26 31.08 22.23
N THR A 503 12.80 29.87 22.42
CA THR A 503 13.91 29.39 21.57
C THR A 503 13.35 28.81 20.26
N SER A 504 14.01 29.03 19.11
CA SER A 504 13.55 28.49 17.82
C SER A 504 14.51 27.46 17.19
N MET A 505 13.91 26.55 16.45
CA MET A 505 14.55 25.66 15.49
C MET A 505 14.07 26.04 14.09
N ILE A 506 14.99 26.25 13.15
CA ILE A 506 14.71 26.60 11.76
C ILE A 506 15.16 25.43 10.88
N MET A 507 14.22 24.85 10.16
CA MET A 507 14.43 23.77 9.20
C MET A 507 14.36 24.36 7.80
N GLU A 508 15.43 24.18 7.02
CA GLU A 508 15.48 24.52 5.59
C GLU A 508 15.13 23.27 4.79
N LEU A 509 14.04 23.35 4.01
CA LEU A 509 13.67 22.28 3.09
C LEU A 509 14.70 22.16 1.95
N GLU A 510 14.85 20.98 1.36
CA GLU A 510 15.73 20.79 0.19
C GLU A 510 15.20 21.54 -1.04
N VAL A 511 13.89 21.52 -1.27
CA VAL A 511 13.15 22.22 -2.32
C VAL A 511 12.22 23.27 -1.69
N GLU A 512 11.85 24.31 -2.43
CA GLU A 512 10.75 25.21 -2.02
C GLU A 512 9.43 24.64 -2.57
N GLN A 513 8.47 24.37 -1.69
CA GLN A 513 7.23 23.67 -2.03
C GLN A 513 6.05 24.15 -1.18
N GLU A 514 4.83 23.76 -1.56
CA GLU A 514 3.64 24.00 -0.73
C GLU A 514 3.64 23.07 0.49
N VAL A 515 3.39 23.66 1.65
CA VAL A 515 3.36 23.01 2.97
C VAL A 515 2.02 23.36 3.62
N ASP A 516 1.28 22.35 4.09
CA ASP A 516 -0.05 22.49 4.68
C ASP A 516 -0.12 21.99 6.14
N GLY A 517 0.92 21.32 6.64
CA GLY A 517 0.94 20.76 7.98
C GLY A 517 2.33 20.46 8.53
N ILE A 518 2.36 19.99 9.78
CA ILE A 518 3.52 19.45 10.48
C ILE A 518 3.08 18.31 11.41
N SER A 519 3.89 17.26 11.52
CA SER A 519 3.69 16.12 12.42
C SER A 519 4.75 16.17 13.52
N ILE A 520 4.38 16.01 14.80
CA ILE A 520 5.32 16.04 15.94
C ILE A 520 4.99 14.92 16.93
N SER A 521 6.00 14.17 17.36
CA SER A 521 5.92 13.33 18.56
C SER A 521 6.65 14.00 19.74
N PHE A 522 6.08 13.91 20.95
CA PHE A 522 6.50 14.72 22.10
C PHE A 522 7.02 13.89 23.26
N PHE A 523 8.27 14.14 23.67
CA PHE A 523 8.93 13.31 24.67
C PHE A 523 8.31 13.45 26.07
N MET A 524 7.83 12.32 26.59
CA MET A 524 7.24 12.19 27.91
C MET A 524 7.91 11.08 28.73
N LYS A 525 8.39 11.47 29.91
CA LYS A 525 9.32 10.65 30.73
C LYS A 525 8.65 9.51 31.49
N ASP A 526 7.37 9.65 31.80
CA ASP A 526 6.57 8.70 32.56
C ASP A 526 5.13 8.73 32.00
N PRO A 527 4.51 7.59 31.65
CA PRO A 527 3.12 7.55 31.15
C PRO A 527 2.04 8.02 32.14
N SER A 528 2.42 8.39 33.37
CA SER A 528 1.53 8.94 34.41
C SER A 528 1.75 10.44 34.71
N GLU A 529 2.63 11.13 33.98
CA GLU A 529 2.75 12.60 34.02
C GLU A 529 1.90 13.25 32.91
N ASP A 530 0.95 14.13 33.24
CA ASP A 530 0.19 14.93 32.25
C ASP A 530 1.07 16.06 31.64
N ARG A 531 2.08 15.70 30.83
CA ARG A 531 3.03 16.66 30.24
C ARG A 531 2.56 17.16 28.88
N VAL A 532 2.11 18.42 28.86
CA VAL A 532 1.73 19.14 27.64
C VAL A 532 2.82 20.15 27.30
N GLN A 533 3.31 20.09 26.07
CA GLN A 533 4.29 20.99 25.47
C GLN A 533 3.55 22.16 24.79
N THR A 534 4.10 23.37 24.81
CA THR A 534 3.54 24.53 24.09
C THR A 534 4.51 25.00 23.01
N PHE A 535 4.02 25.34 21.83
CA PHE A 535 4.86 25.75 20.69
C PHE A 535 4.12 26.66 19.70
N SER A 536 4.86 27.28 18.79
CA SER A 536 4.34 27.99 17.61
C SER A 536 5.13 27.59 16.36
N VAL A 537 4.51 27.65 15.19
CA VAL A 537 5.16 27.42 13.88
C VAL A 537 4.99 28.65 13.00
N SER A 538 6.08 29.13 12.44
CA SER A 538 6.08 30.11 11.35
C SER A 538 6.76 29.55 10.11
N VAL A 539 6.27 29.92 8.93
CA VAL A 539 6.87 29.56 7.63
C VAL A 539 7.39 30.80 6.90
N ARG A 540 8.27 30.59 5.92
CA ARG A 540 8.82 31.63 5.04
C ARG A 540 9.30 31.04 3.72
N ALA A 541 9.10 31.77 2.62
CA ALA A 541 9.67 31.48 1.31
C ALA A 541 11.20 31.68 1.26
N ALA A 542 11.81 31.41 0.10
CA ALA A 542 13.22 31.58 -0.17
C ALA A 542 13.63 33.06 -0.37
N ASP A 543 12.71 33.88 -0.90
CA ASP A 543 12.94 35.30 -1.24
C ASP A 543 12.38 36.30 -0.21
N ASP A 544 11.46 35.87 0.66
CA ASP A 544 10.91 36.70 1.74
C ASP A 544 11.91 36.85 2.92
N THR A 545 11.86 38.02 3.55
CA THR A 545 12.60 38.35 4.77
C THR A 545 11.85 37.99 6.05
N GLU A 546 10.52 38.05 6.07
CA GLU A 546 9.70 37.94 7.30
C GLU A 546 9.04 36.57 7.45
N TYR A 547 8.83 36.13 8.70
CA TYR A 547 8.18 34.83 8.98
C TYR A 547 6.67 34.99 9.22
N THR A 548 5.85 34.24 8.49
CA THR A 548 4.40 34.17 8.70
C THR A 548 4.04 33.07 9.69
N THR A 549 3.45 33.42 10.84
CA THR A 549 2.99 32.43 11.82
C THR A 549 1.72 31.72 11.33
N VAL A 550 1.82 30.41 11.14
CA VAL A 550 0.73 29.51 10.71
C VAL A 550 0.09 28.77 11.88
N ILE A 551 0.87 28.50 12.94
CA ILE A 551 0.39 27.92 14.20
C ILE A 551 0.88 28.82 15.35
N SER A 552 -0.01 29.30 16.21
CA SER A 552 0.34 30.16 17.36
C SER A 552 -0.08 29.51 18.67
N ASP A 553 0.84 29.45 19.63
CA ASP A 553 0.65 28.98 21.02
C ASP A 553 -0.17 27.69 21.14
N ARG A 554 0.14 26.71 20.29
CA ARG A 554 -0.49 25.40 20.25
C ARG A 554 0.09 24.51 21.34
N THR A 555 -0.78 23.72 21.94
CA THR A 555 -0.42 22.72 22.95
C THR A 555 -0.41 21.32 22.35
N SER A 556 0.55 20.48 22.74
CA SER A 556 0.52 19.05 22.45
C SER A 556 -0.61 18.34 23.20
N SER A 557 -0.93 17.11 22.77
CA SER A 557 -2.00 16.31 23.33
C SER A 557 -1.69 15.82 24.76
N GLY A 558 -0.42 15.52 25.06
CA GLY A 558 -0.01 14.83 26.28
C GLY A 558 -0.24 13.31 26.29
N GLU A 559 -0.44 12.67 25.14
CA GLU A 559 -0.18 11.22 24.99
C GLU A 559 1.33 10.97 24.73
N LYS A 560 1.83 9.77 25.09
CA LYS A 560 3.20 9.28 24.81
C LYS A 560 3.18 8.44 23.53
N ASP A 561 4.28 8.41 22.78
CA ASP A 561 4.52 7.51 21.63
C ASP A 561 3.48 7.65 20.50
N VAL A 562 3.00 8.88 20.29
CA VAL A 562 1.98 9.22 19.29
C VAL A 562 2.37 10.52 18.59
N HIS A 563 2.64 10.42 17.29
CA HIS A 563 2.71 11.56 16.38
C HIS A 563 1.39 12.34 16.38
N GLN A 564 1.48 13.66 16.33
CA GLN A 564 0.34 14.56 16.33
C GLN A 564 0.46 15.52 15.14
N HIS A 565 -0.48 15.44 14.22
CA HIS A 565 -0.56 16.32 13.06
C HIS A 565 -1.24 17.66 13.42
N PHE A 566 -0.59 18.77 13.05
CA PHE A 566 -1.11 20.12 13.15
C PHE A 566 -1.17 20.76 11.75
N THR A 567 -2.35 20.77 11.14
CA THR A 567 -2.60 21.39 9.83
C THR A 567 -2.77 22.91 9.92
N PHE A 568 -2.48 23.58 8.81
CA PHE A 568 -2.73 24.99 8.55
C PHE A 568 -3.23 25.18 7.10
N THR A 569 -3.07 26.37 6.51
CA THR A 569 -3.42 26.61 5.09
C THR A 569 -2.17 26.46 4.24
N GLY A 570 -2.27 25.72 3.13
CA GLY A 570 -1.21 25.56 2.13
C GLY A 570 -0.45 26.87 1.89
N THR A 571 0.86 26.82 2.09
CA THR A 571 1.77 27.97 1.98
C THR A 571 3.08 27.53 1.34
N THR A 572 3.44 28.13 0.21
CA THR A 572 4.76 27.94 -0.42
C THR A 572 5.88 28.36 0.53
N THR A 573 6.77 27.42 0.84
CA THR A 573 7.71 27.50 1.96
C THR A 573 9.08 26.93 1.61
N LYS A 574 10.13 27.61 2.06
CA LYS A 574 11.52 27.10 2.09
C LYS A 574 12.04 26.89 3.52
N TYR A 575 11.53 27.66 4.48
CA TYR A 575 11.97 27.62 5.88
C TYR A 575 10.79 27.45 6.84
N ILE A 576 10.82 26.40 7.67
CA ILE A 576 9.88 26.16 8.76
C ILE A 576 10.58 26.49 10.07
N LYS A 577 9.95 27.30 10.92
CA LYS A 577 10.47 27.70 12.23
C LYS A 577 9.54 27.21 13.34
N LEU A 578 9.99 26.22 14.10
CA LEU A 578 9.34 25.76 15.33
C LEU A 578 9.90 26.57 16.51
N THR A 579 9.08 27.39 17.15
CA THR A 579 9.43 28.17 18.35
C THR A 579 8.79 27.52 19.59
N THR A 580 9.61 27.22 20.61
CA THR A 580 9.23 26.40 21.77
C THR A 580 8.83 27.25 22.98
N ASN A 581 7.69 26.97 23.61
CA ASN A 581 7.14 27.73 24.74
C ASN A 581 7.03 26.89 26.04
N GLY A 582 7.91 25.91 26.23
CA GLY A 582 8.02 25.11 27.46
C GLY A 582 6.94 24.03 27.59
N ASN A 583 6.76 23.51 28.82
CA ASN A 583 5.74 22.52 29.16
C ASN A 583 5.03 22.80 30.51
N THR A 584 3.98 22.05 30.82
CA THR A 584 3.16 22.18 32.04
C THR A 584 3.91 22.08 33.38
N PHE A 585 5.14 21.53 33.40
CA PHE A 585 5.97 21.41 34.60
C PHE A 585 7.13 22.42 34.66
N ASN A 586 7.69 22.84 33.51
CA ASN A 586 8.88 23.69 33.44
C ASN A 586 9.15 24.25 32.02
N ASN A 587 10.07 25.19 31.91
CA ASN A 587 10.43 25.89 30.68
C ASN A 587 11.30 25.08 29.69
N TRP A 588 11.36 23.75 29.77
CA TRP A 588 11.97 22.92 28.73
C TRP A 588 10.92 22.53 27.67
N SER A 589 11.33 22.35 26.43
CA SER A 589 10.56 21.61 25.44
C SER A 589 11.36 20.44 24.92
N ALA A 590 10.67 19.31 24.73
CA ALA A 590 11.28 18.05 24.37
C ALA A 590 10.37 17.26 23.43
N PHE A 591 10.97 16.70 22.40
CA PHE A 591 10.32 16.14 21.22
C PHE A 591 11.03 14.84 20.87
N ASN A 592 10.28 13.82 20.46
CA ASN A 592 10.86 12.66 19.79
C ASN A 592 11.11 13.09 18.34
N GLU A 593 10.14 12.85 17.44
CA GLU A 593 10.24 13.12 16.00
C GLU A 593 9.52 14.43 15.56
N PHE A 594 9.94 14.97 14.40
CA PHE A 594 9.33 16.12 13.73
C PHE A 594 9.34 15.98 12.20
N GLU A 595 8.19 16.26 11.58
CA GLU A 595 7.96 16.16 10.13
C GLU A 595 7.20 17.38 9.60
N VAL A 596 7.39 17.68 8.30
CA VAL A 596 6.71 18.77 7.58
C VAL A 596 5.83 18.16 6.49
N CYS A 597 4.52 18.42 6.52
CA CYS A 597 3.58 17.87 5.55
C CYS A 597 3.44 18.79 4.32
N GLY A 598 3.52 18.21 3.12
CA GLY A 598 3.36 18.91 1.85
C GLY A 598 2.02 18.61 1.16
N GLU A 599 1.55 19.52 0.29
CA GLU A 599 0.39 19.26 -0.56
C GLU A 599 0.80 18.51 -1.85
N GLU A 600 -0.03 17.56 -2.30
CA GLU A 600 0.12 16.90 -3.61
C GLU A 600 -0.05 17.89 -4.76
N VAL A 601 1.06 18.31 -5.39
CA VAL A 601 1.03 19.22 -6.54
C VAL A 601 0.72 18.47 -7.85
N GLU A 602 -0.48 17.90 -7.94
CA GLU A 602 -0.96 17.21 -9.15
C GLU A 602 -1.46 18.19 -10.23
N SER A 603 -0.93 18.05 -11.43
CA SER A 603 -0.80 19.18 -12.38
C SER A 603 -1.96 19.32 -13.38
N ASN A 604 -3.22 19.24 -12.94
CA ASN A 604 -4.36 19.46 -13.84
C ASN A 604 -5.57 20.21 -13.25
N ALA A 605 -5.88 21.37 -13.85
CA ALA A 605 -7.00 22.22 -13.45
C ALA A 605 -8.39 21.54 -13.58
N LEU A 606 -8.51 20.49 -14.40
CA LEU A 606 -9.72 19.69 -14.53
C LEU A 606 -10.12 19.02 -13.20
N PHE A 607 -9.14 18.50 -12.46
CA PHE A 607 -9.36 17.88 -11.15
C PHE A 607 -9.80 18.89 -10.09
N SER A 608 -9.47 20.19 -10.21
CA SER A 608 -9.96 21.20 -9.25
C SER A 608 -11.50 21.28 -9.23
N GLY A 609 -12.16 21.12 -10.38
CA GLY A 609 -13.63 21.07 -10.47
C GLY A 609 -14.21 19.81 -9.85
N ILE A 610 -13.56 18.67 -10.05
CA ILE A 610 -13.95 17.37 -9.46
C ILE A 610 -13.70 17.38 -7.94
N ARG A 611 -12.56 17.89 -7.47
CA ARG A 611 -12.20 18.02 -6.04
C ARG A 611 -13.11 19.04 -5.34
N ALA A 612 -13.57 20.09 -6.02
CA ALA A 612 -14.62 21.00 -5.53
C ALA A 612 -16.01 20.35 -5.48
N ALA A 613 -16.34 19.47 -6.43
CA ALA A 613 -17.57 18.66 -6.38
C ALA A 613 -17.50 17.63 -5.24
N LYS A 614 -16.42 16.85 -5.12
CA LYS A 614 -16.16 15.92 -4.01
C LYS A 614 -16.17 16.63 -2.65
N LYS A 615 -15.55 17.80 -2.50
CA LYS A 615 -15.60 18.57 -1.23
C LYS A 615 -17.01 19.06 -0.88
N LYS A 616 -17.87 19.26 -1.88
CA LYS A 616 -19.29 19.61 -1.69
C LYS A 616 -20.18 18.38 -1.48
N LEU A 617 -19.76 17.21 -1.94
CA LEU A 617 -20.36 15.92 -1.65
C LEU A 617 -20.02 15.48 -0.21
N ALA A 618 -18.76 15.55 0.20
CA ALA A 618 -18.29 15.34 1.57
C ALA A 618 -18.99 16.27 2.58
N GLN A 619 -19.32 17.50 2.18
CA GLN A 619 -20.09 18.46 3.00
C GLN A 619 -21.61 18.18 3.03
N LEU A 620 -22.07 17.13 2.33
CA LEU A 620 -23.41 16.53 2.42
C LEU A 620 -23.35 15.11 3.05
N GLU A 621 -22.23 14.40 2.91
CA GLU A 621 -21.93 13.12 3.56
C GLU A 621 -21.53 13.28 5.03
N GLY A 622 -21.22 14.50 5.49
CA GLY A 622 -20.98 14.80 6.90
C GLY A 622 -22.18 14.58 7.84
N ASP A 623 -23.36 14.29 7.30
CA ASP A 623 -24.57 13.83 8.02
C ASP A 623 -24.80 12.30 7.89
N SER A 624 -23.80 11.52 7.43
CA SER A 624 -24.00 10.09 7.10
C SER A 624 -24.06 9.16 8.32
N VAL A 625 -25.19 8.45 8.42
CA VAL A 625 -25.36 7.23 9.21
C VAL A 625 -24.61 6.09 8.51
N CYS A 626 -23.89 5.25 9.25
CA CYS A 626 -23.23 4.06 8.70
C CYS A 626 -24.26 3.13 8.03
N VAL A 627 -24.12 2.91 6.72
CA VAL A 627 -25.12 2.18 5.92
C VAL A 627 -25.24 0.71 6.35
N GLU A 628 -24.11 0.05 6.65
CA GLU A 628 -24.05 -1.27 7.27
C GLU A 628 -23.06 -1.26 8.45
N PRO A 629 -23.51 -1.02 9.71
CA PRO A 629 -22.61 -0.91 10.86
C PRO A 629 -21.96 -2.26 11.23
N VAL A 630 -20.64 -2.37 11.09
CA VAL A 630 -19.83 -3.54 11.46
C VAL A 630 -19.39 -3.48 12.92
N LYS A 631 -18.97 -4.62 13.51
CA LYS A 631 -18.49 -4.66 14.91
C LYS A 631 -17.09 -4.05 14.99
N LEU A 632 -16.96 -2.89 15.65
CA LEU A 632 -15.70 -2.17 15.76
C LEU A 632 -14.71 -2.88 16.70
N ALA A 633 -13.44 -2.88 16.31
CA ALA A 633 -12.35 -3.42 17.11
C ALA A 633 -11.99 -2.46 18.26
N VAL A 634 -12.35 -2.81 19.49
CA VAL A 634 -11.91 -2.07 20.69
C VAL A 634 -10.42 -2.39 20.92
N GLN A 635 -9.56 -1.49 20.48
CA GLN A 635 -8.10 -1.61 20.55
C GLN A 635 -7.60 -1.70 22.01
N ASN A 636 -8.25 -0.97 22.93
CA ASN A 636 -7.92 -1.02 24.37
C ASN A 636 -9.16 -0.75 25.23
N ALA A 637 -9.37 -1.54 26.29
CA ALA A 637 -10.48 -1.39 27.22
C ALA A 637 -10.01 -1.33 28.68
N HIS A 638 -10.62 -0.44 29.48
CA HIS A 638 -10.27 -0.24 30.89
C HIS A 638 -11.51 -0.05 31.77
N VAL A 639 -11.45 -0.49 33.04
CA VAL A 639 -12.50 -0.27 34.04
C VAL A 639 -11.90 0.29 35.33
N THR A 640 -12.58 1.26 35.96
CA THR A 640 -12.04 1.96 37.14
C THR A 640 -11.77 1.07 38.36
N ASP A 641 -12.53 -0.02 38.51
CA ASP A 641 -12.54 -0.87 39.72
C ASP A 641 -12.05 -2.30 39.41
N SER A 642 -10.91 -2.42 38.74
CA SER A 642 -10.38 -3.70 38.25
C SER A 642 -9.76 -4.57 39.37
N SER A 643 -10.07 -5.87 39.37
CA SER A 643 -9.43 -6.91 40.20
C SER A 643 -9.67 -8.32 39.63
N ASP A 644 -8.95 -9.34 40.10
CA ASP A 644 -9.00 -10.72 39.58
C ASP A 644 -10.43 -11.27 39.36
N SER A 645 -11.38 -10.95 40.25
CA SER A 645 -12.79 -11.37 40.16
C SER A 645 -13.77 -10.27 39.72
N ASN A 646 -13.27 -9.15 39.22
CA ASN A 646 -14.06 -7.99 38.77
C ASN A 646 -13.21 -7.14 37.80
N ASN A 647 -12.96 -7.61 36.58
CA ASN A 647 -12.07 -6.95 35.61
C ASN A 647 -12.67 -6.84 34.20
N VAL A 648 -12.00 -6.10 33.32
CA VAL A 648 -12.46 -5.77 31.96
C VAL A 648 -12.57 -6.96 31.00
N ARG A 649 -12.00 -8.13 31.30
CA ARG A 649 -12.21 -9.33 30.44
C ARG A 649 -13.65 -9.86 30.55
N SER A 650 -14.28 -9.67 31.70
CA SER A 650 -15.66 -10.08 32.02
C SER A 650 -16.74 -9.17 31.42
N ILE A 651 -16.42 -8.49 30.32
CA ILE A 651 -17.36 -7.76 29.44
C ILE A 651 -17.10 -8.03 27.95
N PHE A 652 -16.26 -9.02 27.63
CA PHE A 652 -15.92 -9.44 26.26
C PHE A 652 -15.75 -10.98 26.14
N ASP A 653 -16.14 -11.76 27.15
CA ASP A 653 -15.97 -13.22 27.15
C ASP A 653 -17.18 -14.00 26.60
N LEU A 654 -18.16 -13.27 26.01
CA LEU A 654 -19.41 -13.76 25.44
C LEU A 654 -20.20 -14.69 26.40
N ASN A 655 -20.14 -14.37 27.68
CA ASN A 655 -20.66 -15.15 28.78
C ASN A 655 -21.48 -14.26 29.73
N PHE A 656 -22.80 -14.23 29.51
CA PHE A 656 -23.77 -13.47 30.30
C PHE A 656 -23.87 -13.85 31.81
N HIS A 657 -22.98 -14.71 32.32
CA HIS A 657 -22.84 -15.08 33.74
C HIS A 657 -21.54 -14.57 34.39
N THR A 658 -20.57 -14.07 33.62
CA THR A 658 -19.49 -13.19 34.11
C THR A 658 -19.96 -11.74 34.11
N TRP A 659 -19.26 -10.88 34.86
CA TRP A 659 -19.55 -9.44 34.88
C TRP A 659 -18.38 -8.61 35.42
N TRP A 660 -18.34 -7.34 35.01
CA TRP A 660 -17.73 -6.27 35.80
C TRP A 660 -18.81 -5.51 36.59
N ALA A 661 -18.48 -5.04 37.80
CA ALA A 661 -19.33 -4.21 38.63
C ALA A 661 -18.59 -2.97 39.17
N SER A 662 -19.28 -1.83 39.15
CA SER A 662 -18.86 -0.57 39.76
C SER A 662 -18.59 -0.67 41.27
N ALA A 663 -17.61 0.09 41.78
CA ALA A 663 -17.53 0.41 43.21
C ALA A 663 -18.39 1.64 43.60
N ASN A 664 -18.51 2.63 42.72
CA ASN A 664 -19.27 3.88 42.96
C ASN A 664 -20.12 4.27 41.74
N THR A 665 -21.33 4.78 41.98
CA THR A 665 -22.30 5.22 40.96
C THR A 665 -23.09 6.47 41.36
N GLN A 666 -22.75 7.12 42.48
CA GLN A 666 -23.61 8.12 43.15
C GLN A 666 -22.91 9.46 43.43
N ASN A 667 -21.89 9.81 42.64
CA ASN A 667 -21.29 11.15 42.70
C ASN A 667 -22.23 12.20 42.09
N GLU A 668 -22.15 13.45 42.56
CA GLU A 668 -22.89 14.59 41.99
C GLU A 668 -22.44 14.93 40.55
N ASN A 669 -21.20 14.57 40.20
CA ASN A 669 -20.68 14.59 38.84
C ASN A 669 -20.68 13.15 38.28
N PRO A 670 -21.53 12.81 37.28
CA PRO A 670 -21.55 11.49 36.68
C PRO A 670 -20.19 11.03 36.16
N MET A 671 -19.38 11.95 35.62
CA MET A 671 -18.06 11.63 35.07
C MET A 671 -17.03 11.18 36.11
N GLU A 672 -17.30 11.32 37.40
CA GLU A 672 -16.48 10.77 38.49
C GLU A 672 -16.94 9.37 38.94
N ASN A 673 -18.09 8.87 38.47
CA ASN A 673 -18.56 7.52 38.76
C ASN A 673 -17.67 6.45 38.11
N ALA A 674 -17.84 5.20 38.57
CA ALA A 674 -17.20 4.06 37.96
C ALA A 674 -17.69 3.84 36.53
N LYS A 675 -16.75 3.52 35.64
CA LYS A 675 -16.96 3.55 34.20
C LYS A 675 -16.10 2.54 33.46
N ILE A 676 -16.62 2.11 32.31
CA ILE A 676 -15.90 1.37 31.28
C ILE A 676 -15.38 2.40 30.27
N ARG A 677 -14.10 2.34 29.93
CA ARG A 677 -13.48 3.06 28.82
C ARG A 677 -13.20 2.08 27.69
N LEU A 678 -13.63 2.42 26.49
CA LEU A 678 -13.27 1.78 25.23
C LEU A 678 -12.45 2.78 24.39
N HIS A 679 -11.39 2.30 23.75
CA HIS A 679 -10.54 3.07 22.83
C HIS A 679 -10.49 2.35 21.48
N PHE A 680 -10.57 3.12 20.40
CA PHE A 680 -10.53 2.64 19.02
C PHE A 680 -9.26 3.10 18.32
N GLN A 681 -8.98 2.52 17.15
CA GLN A 681 -7.86 2.93 16.31
C GLN A 681 -8.27 4.15 15.48
N GLY A 682 -7.87 5.34 15.91
CA GLY A 682 -8.33 6.61 15.35
C GLY A 682 -9.72 7.01 15.85
N ASP A 683 -10.37 7.91 15.11
CA ASP A 683 -11.78 8.28 15.31
C ASP A 683 -12.70 7.35 14.50
N GLN A 684 -13.90 7.06 15.03
CA GLN A 684 -14.89 6.15 14.42
C GLN A 684 -16.25 6.82 14.36
N ASN A 685 -17.14 6.39 13.45
CA ASN A 685 -18.55 6.73 13.50
C ASN A 685 -19.31 5.56 14.13
N VAL A 686 -19.85 5.74 15.33
CA VAL A 686 -20.54 4.68 16.07
C VAL A 686 -22.04 4.85 15.91
N SER A 687 -22.68 3.94 15.17
CA SER A 687 -24.14 3.90 15.08
C SER A 687 -24.79 3.43 16.38
N TYR A 688 -24.31 2.33 16.97
CA TYR A 688 -24.91 1.80 18.19
C TYR A 688 -23.97 0.96 19.07
N VAL A 689 -24.30 0.92 20.36
CA VAL A 689 -23.62 0.13 21.38
C VAL A 689 -24.55 -0.99 21.83
N LYS A 690 -24.09 -2.25 21.83
CA LYS A 690 -24.81 -3.35 22.48
C LYS A 690 -24.25 -3.57 23.88
N ILE A 691 -25.10 -3.59 24.90
CA ILE A 691 -24.70 -3.84 26.30
C ILE A 691 -25.63 -4.89 26.92
N ALA A 692 -25.05 -5.91 27.57
CA ALA A 692 -25.80 -6.88 28.36
C ALA A 692 -25.54 -6.68 29.86
N PHE A 693 -26.59 -6.76 30.66
CA PHE A 693 -26.55 -6.43 32.10
C PHE A 693 -26.69 -7.68 32.95
N PHE A 694 -25.76 -7.84 33.91
CA PHE A 694 -25.79 -8.97 34.83
C PHE A 694 -27.02 -8.90 35.74
N ASP A 695 -27.75 -10.01 35.88
CA ASP A 695 -29.08 -10.06 36.50
C ASP A 695 -30.08 -9.04 35.88
N GLY A 696 -29.92 -8.61 34.62
CA GLY A 696 -30.74 -7.53 34.03
C GLY A 696 -32.25 -7.76 34.10
N HIS A 697 -32.70 -9.03 34.10
CA HIS A 697 -34.10 -9.40 34.31
C HIS A 697 -34.65 -9.17 35.75
N LEU A 698 -33.82 -8.65 36.67
CA LEU A 698 -34.16 -8.35 38.07
C LEU A 698 -33.97 -6.87 38.44
N ALA A 699 -33.41 -6.03 37.56
CA ALA A 699 -33.01 -4.66 37.89
C ALA A 699 -33.02 -3.72 36.66
N SER A 700 -33.63 -2.56 36.80
CA SER A 700 -33.56 -1.48 35.80
C SER A 700 -32.28 -0.67 36.03
N TYR A 701 -31.27 -0.85 35.17
CA TYR A 701 -29.98 -0.14 35.27
C TYR A 701 -30.05 1.28 34.70
N HIS A 702 -29.16 2.15 35.18
CA HIS A 702 -29.00 3.52 34.72
C HIS A 702 -27.57 3.82 34.26
N MET A 703 -27.43 4.52 33.13
CA MET A 703 -26.14 4.94 32.59
C MET A 703 -26.17 6.25 31.80
N ASP A 704 -24.99 6.84 31.68
CA ASP A 704 -24.64 7.86 30.69
C ASP A 704 -23.56 7.31 29.74
N LEU A 705 -23.56 7.78 28.48
CA LEU A 705 -22.52 7.57 27.48
C LEU A 705 -21.86 8.91 27.13
N TYR A 706 -20.53 8.92 27.03
CA TYR A 706 -19.75 10.09 26.60
C TYR A 706 -18.71 9.70 25.55
N LYS A 707 -18.55 10.54 24.52
CA LYS A 707 -17.48 10.42 23.52
C LYS A 707 -16.38 11.44 23.74
N ARG A 708 -15.20 11.12 23.21
CA ARG A 708 -14.07 12.03 22.99
C ARG A 708 -13.47 11.70 21.63
N ALA A 709 -13.20 12.72 20.81
CA ALA A 709 -12.51 12.53 19.55
C ALA A 709 -10.99 12.36 19.77
N ALA A 710 -10.25 11.93 18.75
CA ALA A 710 -8.79 11.91 18.81
C ALA A 710 -8.25 13.36 18.84
N ALA A 711 -8.73 14.19 17.92
CA ALA A 711 -8.30 15.58 17.77
C ALA A 711 -8.90 16.57 18.81
N ASN A 712 -9.94 16.17 19.57
CA ASN A 712 -10.56 17.03 20.59
C ASN A 712 -10.75 16.28 21.92
N LYS A 713 -10.08 16.76 22.98
CA LYS A 713 -10.09 16.14 24.31
C LYS A 713 -11.28 16.51 25.20
N GLU A 714 -12.19 17.36 24.74
CA GLU A 714 -13.43 17.65 25.45
C GLU A 714 -14.40 16.46 25.44
N TRP A 715 -14.95 16.12 26.60
CA TRP A 715 -15.95 15.05 26.74
C TRP A 715 -17.33 15.54 26.34
N THR A 716 -17.86 14.97 25.25
CA THR A 716 -19.22 15.26 24.77
C THR A 716 -20.17 14.19 25.32
N SER A 717 -21.28 14.62 25.95
CA SER A 717 -22.35 13.70 26.37
C SER A 717 -23.14 13.22 25.15
N VAL A 718 -23.10 11.92 24.91
CA VAL A 718 -23.78 11.26 23.78
C VAL A 718 -25.21 10.91 24.15
N LEU A 719 -25.37 10.22 25.28
CA LEU A 719 -26.65 9.67 25.71
C LEU A 719 -26.69 9.76 27.24
N THR A 720 -27.75 10.29 27.84
CA THR A 720 -27.80 10.50 29.30
C THR A 720 -29.08 10.01 29.93
N GLY A 721 -29.01 9.68 31.23
CA GLY A 721 -30.13 9.30 32.09
C GLY A 721 -30.89 8.06 31.63
N GLN A 722 -30.26 7.16 30.89
CA GLN A 722 -30.96 6.03 30.28
C GLN A 722 -31.51 5.07 31.32
N VAL A 723 -32.64 4.43 30.99
CA VAL A 723 -33.23 3.37 31.80
C VAL A 723 -33.25 2.10 30.96
N VAL A 724 -32.51 1.10 31.45
CA VAL A 724 -32.30 -0.20 30.79
C VAL A 724 -33.54 -1.09 30.99
N GLU A 725 -33.97 -1.81 29.96
CA GLU A 725 -35.08 -2.77 30.08
C GLU A 725 -34.66 -4.03 30.87
N ALA A 726 -35.64 -4.70 31.49
CA ALA A 726 -35.37 -5.83 32.38
C ALA A 726 -35.11 -7.15 31.61
N VAL A 727 -33.98 -7.24 30.89
CA VAL A 727 -33.52 -8.44 30.18
C VAL A 727 -32.03 -8.72 30.40
N SER A 728 -31.62 -9.99 30.39
CA SER A 728 -30.24 -10.45 30.63
C SER A 728 -29.47 -10.80 29.35
N THR A 729 -29.89 -10.26 28.21
CA THR A 729 -29.22 -10.36 26.91
C THR A 729 -28.73 -8.97 26.49
N PHE A 730 -28.01 -8.88 25.37
CA PHE A 730 -27.71 -7.59 24.74
C PHE A 730 -28.98 -6.75 24.52
N GLN A 731 -28.89 -5.48 24.93
CA GLN A 731 -29.78 -4.40 24.54
C GLN A 731 -29.00 -3.43 23.66
N THR A 732 -29.66 -2.85 22.66
CA THR A 732 -29.00 -1.97 21.67
C THR A 732 -29.33 -0.51 21.97
N PHE A 733 -28.29 0.30 22.14
CA PHE A 733 -28.36 1.73 22.41
C PHE A 733 -27.82 2.46 21.18
N THR A 734 -28.73 2.89 20.30
CA THR A 734 -28.42 3.73 19.15
C THR A 734 -27.95 5.10 19.60
N ILE A 735 -26.86 5.59 19.00
CA ILE A 735 -26.25 6.89 19.28
C ILE A 735 -25.95 7.71 18.02
N GLU A 736 -25.59 7.08 16.89
CA GLU A 736 -25.27 7.73 15.61
C GLU A 736 -24.27 8.90 15.76
N GLU A 737 -23.11 8.62 16.35
CA GLU A 737 -22.09 9.60 16.70
C GLU A 737 -20.82 9.47 15.86
N THR A 738 -20.44 10.53 15.14
CA THR A 738 -19.16 10.64 14.44
C THR A 738 -18.02 11.07 15.39
N GLY A 739 -16.76 10.75 15.09
CA GLY A 739 -15.62 11.20 15.89
C GLY A 739 -15.54 10.59 17.30
N VAL A 740 -15.62 9.26 17.39
CA VAL A 740 -15.57 8.48 18.63
C VAL A 740 -14.27 7.66 18.71
N ASN A 741 -13.15 8.32 19.05
CA ASN A 741 -11.91 7.63 19.43
C ASN A 741 -12.00 6.99 20.83
N VAL A 742 -12.65 7.65 21.79
CA VAL A 742 -12.90 7.12 23.13
C VAL A 742 -14.38 7.13 23.45
N LEU A 743 -14.91 5.99 23.87
CA LEU A 743 -16.27 5.86 24.41
C LEU A 743 -16.21 5.52 25.91
N TYR A 744 -16.92 6.28 26.72
CA TYR A 744 -17.16 5.97 28.14
C TYR A 744 -18.59 5.48 28.35
N ILE A 745 -18.73 4.35 29.05
CA ILE A 745 -20.00 3.86 29.60
C ILE A 745 -19.95 4.09 31.11
N VAL A 746 -20.76 5.03 31.61
CA VAL A 746 -20.72 5.54 32.98
C VAL A 746 -21.91 5.00 33.77
N GLY A 747 -21.64 4.27 34.86
CA GLY A 747 -22.68 3.61 35.64
C GLY A 747 -23.32 4.53 36.68
N LEU A 748 -24.65 4.68 36.63
CA LEU A 748 -25.44 5.47 37.60
C LEU A 748 -26.22 4.60 38.62
N GLY A 749 -26.01 3.28 38.59
CA GLY A 749 -26.61 2.31 39.52
C GLY A 749 -27.82 1.57 38.91
N ASN A 750 -28.73 1.10 39.76
CA ASN A 750 -30.02 0.52 39.36
C ASN A 750 -31.09 0.73 40.44
N ASP A 751 -32.33 0.37 40.12
CA ASP A 751 -33.52 0.51 40.97
C ASP A 751 -33.55 -0.37 42.23
N VAL A 752 -32.70 -1.42 42.32
CA VAL A 752 -32.59 -2.33 43.47
C VAL A 752 -31.29 -2.18 44.28
N GLY A 753 -30.35 -1.34 43.85
CA GLY A 753 -29.05 -1.15 44.49
C GLY A 753 -28.07 -0.22 43.76
N ASN A 754 -27.07 0.26 44.51
CA ASN A 754 -26.10 1.27 44.03
C ASN A 754 -24.96 0.73 43.15
N LYS A 755 -25.14 -0.43 42.49
CA LYS A 755 -24.12 -1.04 41.63
C LYS A 755 -24.61 -1.18 40.20
N PHE A 756 -23.88 -0.55 39.29
CA PHE A 756 -23.93 -0.84 37.87
C PHE A 756 -23.15 -2.14 37.61
N LYS A 757 -23.71 -3.07 36.83
CA LYS A 757 -23.06 -4.32 36.44
C LYS A 757 -23.25 -4.56 34.95
N VAL A 758 -22.18 -4.89 34.25
CA VAL A 758 -22.20 -5.21 32.82
C VAL A 758 -21.57 -6.59 32.63
N SER A 759 -22.21 -7.42 31.80
CA SER A 759 -21.73 -8.76 31.44
C SER A 759 -21.08 -8.79 30.06
N GLU A 760 -21.54 -7.98 29.10
CA GLU A 760 -20.95 -7.91 27.76
C GLU A 760 -21.11 -6.51 27.17
N VAL A 761 -20.15 -6.09 26.35
CA VAL A 761 -20.21 -4.87 25.53
C VAL A 761 -19.75 -5.16 24.11
N GLU A 762 -20.49 -4.66 23.12
CA GLU A 762 -20.06 -4.57 21.73
C GLU A 762 -20.36 -3.17 21.19
N VAL A 763 -19.57 -2.70 20.23
CA VAL A 763 -19.76 -1.40 19.57
C VAL A 763 -19.82 -1.62 18.07
N TYR A 764 -20.75 -0.96 17.39
CA TYR A 764 -21.02 -1.12 15.96
C TYR A 764 -21.07 0.22 15.24
N GLY A 765 -20.45 0.29 14.07
CA GLY A 765 -20.23 1.53 13.36
C GLY A 765 -19.41 1.36 12.08
N CYS A 766 -18.78 2.45 11.67
CA CYS A 766 -17.86 2.59 10.54
C CYS A 766 -16.79 3.65 10.91
#